data_AF-A0A9P4Q622-F1
#
_entry.id   AF-A0A9P4Q622-F1
#
_cell.length_a   1.000
_cell.length_b   1.000
_cell.length_c   1.000
_cell.angle_alpha   90.00
_cell.angle_beta   90.00
_cell.angle_gamma   90.00
#
_symmetry.space_group_name_H-M   'P 1'
#
loop_
_entity.id
_entity.type
_entity.pdbx_description
1 polymer ?
#
loop_
_entity_poly.entity_id
_entity_poly.type
_entity_poly.pdbx_seq_one_letter_code
_entity_poly.pdbx_strand_id
1 'polypeptide(L)'
;MARYTNFTECGIRWLQESAQNQTLIDLYGWSGPVQHIPKNTSTQISTYGCKQFCGTGTDFYPWSQSSATITTWVLPIIGLIVQAPFVSNAFWDTVFSISRWTGSPMASLGYILWNIRTSGKCALMVDMASSYKPQDKERREHFTSIRDSFYLLMTMNQYQINRKIRVRREASGLLRMVLFSKDLHLLKSSHIQQRRNHFGQERLDTLRRALAQDLRKTRRRGVVPVFVSVMWFLFSLSISIQSSFDDLGRNSTAHDLALGLMLSWMPVLILCSIVDRNPVSADDVQDKLNLLVERVRISLQDDDVRKLYLNTIKDIEKRAQTSEWMDKINSAGRGLHVEGGFFTRFAGQGRVRWHYGVAHPILTDIEAAYVKEEGRDWLHNESEARTHLVLGKADDGLDWFDYRELWQLAAAIIIVVGCSAGAWFISYFTPTVGLGCRSGGYTVFVSAALGLLVVEMAVWWLMDAQKQRLKRLWEAYGARRFSTSQKHHTFRKYLEWMFFRPLELANTGFLCYLAMAQTIGADNTCNCMTSGWAPGGGYLDFTQWNVANSDSVKNFWIAGTSIACTIMGLSMLYIVMEWCLQSHLSTADIESASHGLRRTRRFRYSLYTILLGAPDAMSKTSLRWHASIFCTKIHHPHSARYNRKVAESYELKHTATVQANPIVLAEDYDDLDVSRSRVRKRDDSASSINLLKPEIAYSRSSSEHSPHSSTRIDHTYEQSDEDTSGHLRPSTRRGYPRRSSNGSPTRRDEELANMRHSAQ
;
A
#
# COMPACT_ATOMS: atom_id res chain seq x y z
N MET A 1 26.08 -44.45 -6.35
CA MET A 1 24.92 -43.92 -7.10
C MET A 1 23.71 -43.97 -6.18
N ALA A 2 23.09 -42.83 -5.88
CA ALA A 2 21.81 -42.84 -5.16
C ALA A 2 20.78 -43.50 -6.07
N ARG A 3 20.13 -44.59 -5.60
CA ARG A 3 19.03 -45.21 -6.33
C ARG A 3 17.85 -44.24 -6.33
N TYR A 4 17.22 -44.04 -7.50
CA TYR A 4 15.93 -43.36 -7.59
C TYR A 4 14.92 -44.10 -6.71
N THR A 5 14.11 -43.37 -5.96
CA THR A 5 13.08 -43.96 -5.09
C THR A 5 11.74 -43.88 -5.81
N ASN A 6 11.06 -45.01 -5.97
CA ASN A 6 9.69 -45.10 -6.46
C ASN A 6 8.82 -45.62 -5.33
N PHE A 7 8.01 -44.77 -4.70
CA PHE A 7 7.19 -45.18 -3.54
C PHE A 7 6.07 -46.15 -3.92
N THR A 8 5.61 -46.09 -5.17
CA THR A 8 4.56 -47.00 -5.67
C THR A 8 5.10 -48.43 -5.74
N GLU A 9 6.24 -48.62 -6.40
CA GLU A 9 6.89 -49.93 -6.50
C GLU A 9 7.37 -50.42 -5.13
N CYS A 10 7.97 -49.51 -4.35
CA CYS A 10 8.42 -49.83 -2.99
C CYS A 10 7.26 -50.30 -2.09
N GLY A 11 6.12 -49.62 -2.16
CA GLY A 11 4.94 -49.97 -1.36
C GLY A 11 4.35 -51.32 -1.74
N ILE A 12 4.23 -51.61 -3.04
CA ILE A 12 3.77 -52.93 -3.52
C ILE A 12 4.70 -54.03 -3.00
N ARG A 13 6.01 -53.81 -3.12
CA ARG A 13 7.03 -54.76 -2.66
C ARG A 13 6.96 -54.97 -1.14
N TRP A 14 6.82 -53.89 -0.37
CA TRP A 14 6.71 -53.98 1.10
C TRP A 14 5.46 -54.75 1.52
N LEU A 15 4.31 -54.45 0.92
CA LEU A 15 3.05 -55.12 1.25
C LEU A 15 3.09 -56.62 0.90
N GLN A 16 3.79 -57.01 -0.17
CA GLN A 16 3.99 -58.41 -0.55
C GLN A 16 4.96 -59.14 0.39
N GLU A 17 6.14 -58.55 0.66
CA GLU A 17 7.17 -59.20 1.46
C GLU A 17 6.82 -59.25 2.96
N SER A 18 6.23 -58.18 3.50
CA SER A 18 5.81 -58.14 4.91
C SER A 18 4.71 -59.16 5.22
N ALA A 19 3.83 -59.46 4.27
CA ALA A 19 2.80 -60.48 4.43
C ALA A 19 3.38 -61.90 4.61
N GLN A 20 4.59 -62.16 4.11
CA GLN A 20 5.23 -63.48 4.14
C GLN A 20 6.33 -63.59 5.20
N ASN A 21 6.92 -62.46 5.62
CA ASN A 21 8.14 -62.47 6.43
C ASN A 21 8.02 -61.62 7.70
N GLN A 22 7.70 -62.28 8.83
CA GLN A 22 7.58 -61.65 10.14
C GLN A 22 8.87 -60.94 10.58
N THR A 23 10.05 -61.46 10.20
CA THR A 23 11.33 -60.85 10.60
C THR A 23 11.52 -59.45 10.02
N LEU A 24 10.95 -59.16 8.83
CA LEU A 24 10.96 -57.82 8.24
C LEU A 24 10.07 -56.86 9.01
N ILE A 25 8.90 -57.33 9.48
CA ILE A 25 7.98 -56.54 10.30
C ILE A 25 8.66 -56.21 11.64
N ASP A 26 9.30 -57.19 12.27
CA ASP A 26 9.96 -56.99 13.56
C ASP A 26 11.14 -56.01 13.45
N LEU A 27 11.84 -55.99 12.30
CA LEU A 27 13.00 -55.12 12.07
C LEU A 27 12.64 -53.71 11.60
N TYR A 28 11.66 -53.59 10.70
CA TYR A 28 11.36 -52.33 9.99
C TYR A 28 9.96 -51.79 10.25
N GLY A 29 9.04 -52.62 10.77
CA GLY A 29 7.68 -52.22 11.08
C GLY A 29 7.62 -51.15 12.16
N TRP A 30 6.60 -50.29 12.08
CA TRP A 30 6.41 -49.23 13.06
C TRP A 30 5.70 -49.73 14.32
N SER A 31 6.37 -49.65 15.48
CA SER A 31 5.80 -50.04 16.77
C SER A 31 5.27 -48.88 17.61
N GLY A 32 5.57 -47.63 17.21
CA GLY A 32 5.19 -46.43 17.95
C GLY A 32 3.70 -46.07 17.88
N PRO A 33 3.32 -44.92 18.46
CA PRO A 33 1.96 -44.40 18.34
C PRO A 33 1.68 -43.98 16.88
N VAL A 34 0.42 -44.07 16.48
CA VAL A 34 -0.07 -43.77 15.13
C VAL A 34 -1.21 -42.76 15.27
N GLN A 35 -1.27 -41.76 14.38
CA GLN A 35 -2.26 -40.69 14.44
C GLN A 35 -3.31 -40.85 13.34
N HIS A 36 -4.60 -40.82 13.73
CA HIS A 36 -5.77 -40.81 12.82
C HIS A 36 -5.94 -42.01 11.86
N ILE A 37 -5.05 -43.00 11.92
CA ILE A 37 -5.17 -44.25 11.17
C ILE A 37 -5.00 -45.45 12.13
N PRO A 38 -5.63 -46.60 11.85
CA PRO A 38 -5.47 -47.79 12.68
C PRO A 38 -4.02 -48.28 12.64
N LYS A 39 -3.49 -48.70 13.79
CA LYS A 39 -2.14 -49.27 13.85
C LYS A 39 -2.11 -50.61 13.11
N ASN A 40 -1.22 -50.72 12.13
CA ASN A 40 -1.00 -51.97 11.40
C ASN A 40 0.47 -52.06 10.97
N THR A 41 1.23 -52.92 11.65
CA THR A 41 2.67 -53.10 11.42
C THR A 41 3.00 -53.71 10.05
N SER A 42 2.04 -54.34 9.37
CA SER A 42 2.26 -54.86 8.02
C SER A 42 2.17 -53.77 6.96
N THR A 43 1.43 -52.69 7.19
CA THR A 43 1.31 -51.57 6.24
C THR A 43 2.21 -50.40 6.61
N GLN A 44 2.60 -50.30 7.88
CA GLN A 44 3.35 -49.18 8.45
C GLN A 44 4.82 -49.52 8.62
N ILE A 45 5.67 -48.82 7.87
CA ILE A 45 7.13 -48.94 7.94
C ILE A 45 7.72 -47.76 8.71
N SER A 46 8.72 -48.01 9.54
CA SER A 46 9.51 -46.96 10.20
C SER A 46 10.33 -46.13 9.19
N THR A 47 10.75 -44.91 9.55
CA THR A 47 11.62 -44.08 8.69
C THR A 47 12.94 -44.78 8.35
N TYR A 48 13.50 -45.52 9.32
CA TYR A 48 14.72 -46.31 9.09
C TYR A 48 14.46 -47.42 8.07
N GLY A 49 13.37 -48.18 8.25
CA GLY A 49 12.95 -49.21 7.30
C GLY A 49 12.70 -48.65 5.91
N CYS A 50 11.99 -47.52 5.79
CA CYS A 50 11.74 -46.84 4.52
C CYS A 50 13.04 -46.53 3.78
N LYS A 51 14.05 -45.99 4.48
CA LYS A 51 15.35 -45.68 3.86
C LYS A 51 16.10 -46.91 3.38
N GLN A 52 16.03 -48.02 4.12
CA GLN A 52 16.68 -49.27 3.72
C GLN A 52 15.94 -49.94 2.56
N PHE A 53 14.61 -49.91 2.59
CA PHE A 53 13.75 -50.64 1.65
C PHE A 53 13.50 -49.86 0.35
N CYS A 54 13.13 -48.58 0.45
CA CYS A 54 12.85 -47.70 -0.70
C CYS A 54 14.07 -46.89 -1.17
N GLY A 55 15.13 -46.83 -0.36
CA GLY A 55 16.30 -45.99 -0.62
C GLY A 55 16.19 -44.57 -0.05
N THR A 56 17.24 -43.78 -0.27
CA THR A 56 17.37 -42.40 0.22
C THR A 56 17.08 -41.35 -0.87
N GLY A 57 16.58 -41.77 -2.02
CA GLY A 57 16.28 -40.90 -3.15
C GLY A 57 14.99 -40.11 -2.97
N THR A 58 14.64 -39.38 -4.03
CA THR A 58 13.40 -38.59 -4.14
C THR A 58 12.54 -39.19 -5.24
N ASP A 59 11.24 -39.31 -4.99
CA ASP A 59 10.24 -39.73 -5.98
C ASP A 59 9.62 -38.48 -6.63
N PHE A 60 10.24 -38.01 -7.71
CA PHE A 60 9.80 -36.80 -8.39
C PHE A 60 8.44 -36.99 -9.07
N TYR A 61 7.63 -35.95 -9.09
CA TYR A 61 6.37 -35.99 -9.82
C TYR A 61 6.62 -36.11 -11.34
N PRO A 62 5.73 -36.79 -12.07
CA PRO A 62 5.79 -36.80 -13.51
C PRO A 62 5.62 -35.38 -14.06
N TRP A 63 6.18 -35.13 -15.25
CA TRP A 63 6.13 -33.81 -15.90
C TRP A 63 4.70 -33.29 -16.06
N SER A 64 3.73 -34.16 -16.32
CA SER A 64 2.31 -33.78 -16.43
C SER A 64 1.77 -33.11 -15.16
N GLN A 65 2.13 -33.63 -13.98
CA GLN A 65 1.71 -33.04 -12.69
C GLN A 65 2.51 -31.77 -12.37
N SER A 66 3.82 -31.79 -12.60
CA SER A 66 4.68 -30.63 -12.38
C SER A 66 4.26 -29.44 -13.26
N SER A 67 4.02 -29.69 -14.55
CA SER A 67 3.58 -28.66 -15.50
C SER A 67 2.20 -28.11 -15.17
N ALA A 68 1.26 -28.94 -14.70
CA ALA A 68 -0.04 -28.48 -14.21
C ALA A 68 0.10 -27.53 -13.01
N THR A 69 0.99 -27.84 -12.07
CA THR A 69 1.28 -26.96 -10.91
C THR A 69 1.91 -25.65 -11.35
N ILE A 70 2.86 -25.71 -12.31
CA ILE A 70 3.52 -24.51 -12.89
C ILE A 70 2.50 -23.58 -13.55
N THR A 71 1.62 -24.13 -14.39
CA THR A 71 0.63 -23.33 -15.11
C THR A 71 -0.46 -22.77 -14.19
N THR A 72 -0.80 -23.50 -13.12
CA THR A 72 -1.85 -23.11 -12.18
C THR A 72 -1.37 -22.05 -11.18
N TRP A 73 -0.13 -22.15 -10.67
CA TRP A 73 0.34 -21.28 -9.58
C TRP A 73 1.55 -20.43 -9.94
N VAL A 74 2.58 -21.03 -10.51
CA VAL A 74 3.85 -20.33 -10.75
C VAL A 74 3.65 -19.22 -11.78
N LEU A 75 3.00 -19.51 -12.92
CA LEU A 75 2.78 -18.52 -13.97
C LEU A 75 1.86 -17.36 -13.52
N PRO A 76 0.71 -17.58 -12.87
CA PRO A 76 -0.11 -16.47 -12.37
C PRO A 76 0.61 -15.60 -11.33
N ILE A 77 1.40 -16.20 -10.44
CA ILE A 77 2.18 -15.46 -9.44
C ILE A 77 3.29 -14.65 -10.09
N ILE A 78 4.02 -15.21 -11.06
CA ILE A 78 4.98 -14.45 -11.86
C ILE A 78 4.27 -13.30 -12.58
N GLY A 79 3.09 -13.53 -13.15
CA GLY A 79 2.27 -12.49 -13.78
C GLY A 79 1.91 -11.36 -12.81
N LEU A 80 1.52 -11.68 -11.58
CA LEU A 80 1.25 -10.71 -10.52
C LEU A 80 2.51 -9.94 -10.09
N ILE A 81 3.65 -10.63 -9.96
CA ILE A 81 4.94 -10.01 -9.63
C ILE A 81 5.38 -9.07 -10.76
N VAL A 82 5.23 -9.45 -12.03
CA VAL A 82 5.61 -8.60 -13.18
C VAL A 82 4.83 -7.28 -13.20
N GLN A 83 3.60 -7.30 -12.71
CA GLN A 83 2.76 -6.10 -12.58
C GLN A 83 3.07 -5.27 -11.35
N ALA A 84 3.93 -5.77 -10.47
CA ALA A 84 4.38 -5.02 -9.33
C ALA A 84 5.10 -3.75 -9.82
N PRO A 85 4.98 -2.66 -9.06
CA PRO A 85 5.53 -1.37 -9.45
C PRO A 85 7.06 -1.42 -9.41
N PHE A 86 7.73 -1.65 -10.53
CA PHE A 86 9.20 -1.65 -10.57
C PHE A 86 9.80 -0.29 -10.90
N VAL A 87 11.03 -0.07 -10.45
CA VAL A 87 11.79 1.15 -10.74
C VAL A 87 12.75 0.85 -11.90
N SER A 88 12.59 1.60 -12.99
CA SER A 88 13.50 1.51 -14.15
C SER A 88 14.93 1.90 -13.76
N ASN A 89 15.93 1.21 -14.30
CA ASN A 89 17.36 1.45 -14.05
C ASN A 89 17.84 1.25 -12.61
N ALA A 90 17.02 0.68 -11.71
CA ALA A 90 17.38 0.35 -10.34
C ALA A 90 17.09 -1.14 -10.05
N PHE A 91 17.82 -2.02 -10.73
CA PHE A 91 17.63 -3.47 -10.64
C PHE A 91 17.69 -3.99 -9.21
N TRP A 92 18.73 -3.62 -8.45
CA TRP A 92 18.90 -4.09 -7.08
C TRP A 92 17.84 -3.55 -6.12
N ASP A 93 17.41 -2.31 -6.27
CA ASP A 93 16.31 -1.77 -5.45
C ASP A 93 15.00 -2.50 -5.73
N THR A 94 14.80 -2.92 -6.98
CA THR A 94 13.68 -3.78 -7.36
C THR A 94 13.78 -5.16 -6.72
N VAL A 95 14.95 -5.82 -6.81
CA VAL A 95 15.19 -7.13 -6.17
C VAL A 95 14.99 -7.06 -4.65
N PHE A 96 15.53 -6.03 -3.99
CA PHE A 96 15.34 -5.84 -2.55
C PHE A 96 13.88 -5.51 -2.19
N SER A 97 13.14 -4.81 -3.05
CA SER A 97 11.71 -4.57 -2.85
C SER A 97 10.91 -5.88 -2.94
N ILE A 98 11.17 -6.70 -3.96
CA ILE A 98 10.55 -8.02 -4.11
C ILE A 98 10.88 -8.89 -2.89
N SER A 99 12.17 -9.00 -2.54
CA SER A 99 12.62 -9.78 -1.40
C SER A 99 11.99 -9.32 -0.08
N ARG A 100 11.75 -8.02 0.08
CA ARG A 100 11.02 -7.51 1.24
C ARG A 100 9.54 -7.89 1.21
N TRP A 101 8.88 -7.76 0.06
CA TRP A 101 7.48 -8.16 -0.09
C TRP A 101 7.26 -9.65 0.14
N THR A 102 8.18 -10.50 -0.31
CA THR A 102 8.07 -11.95 -0.21
C THR A 102 8.66 -12.53 1.07
N GLY A 103 9.76 -11.96 1.56
CA GLY A 103 10.47 -12.43 2.75
C GLY A 103 9.96 -11.82 4.05
N SER A 104 9.36 -10.63 4.01
CA SER A 104 8.68 -9.99 5.13
C SER A 104 7.31 -9.42 4.70
N PRO A 105 6.39 -10.29 4.27
CA PRO A 105 5.09 -9.87 3.74
C PRO A 105 4.25 -9.13 4.79
N MET A 106 4.32 -9.54 6.07
CA MET A 106 3.54 -8.90 7.14
C MET A 106 3.99 -7.45 7.40
N ALA A 107 5.31 -7.20 7.43
CA ALA A 107 5.83 -5.85 7.59
C ALA A 107 5.45 -4.99 6.38
N SER A 108 5.67 -5.51 5.18
CA SER A 108 5.35 -4.82 3.92
C SER A 108 3.88 -4.44 3.85
N LEU A 109 2.97 -5.39 4.06
CA LEU A 109 1.53 -5.16 4.10
C LEU A 109 1.14 -4.16 5.18
N GLY A 110 1.73 -4.24 6.38
CA GLY A 110 1.46 -3.29 7.46
C GLY A 110 1.72 -1.83 7.05
N TYR A 111 2.86 -1.55 6.41
CA TYR A 111 3.18 -0.21 5.91
C TYR A 111 2.28 0.22 4.73
N ILE A 112 1.90 -0.71 3.85
CA ILE A 112 1.00 -0.39 2.75
C ILE A 112 -0.40 -0.05 3.28
N LEU A 113 -0.93 -0.87 4.18
CA LEU A 113 -2.23 -0.67 4.82
C LEU A 113 -2.24 0.64 5.63
N TRP A 114 -1.14 0.99 6.29
CA TRP A 114 -0.97 2.32 6.91
C TRP A 114 -1.14 3.44 5.89
N ASN A 115 -0.45 3.38 4.75
CA ASN A 115 -0.54 4.43 3.73
C ASN A 115 -1.95 4.51 3.12
N ILE A 116 -2.60 3.37 2.86
CA ILE A 116 -3.99 3.31 2.40
C ILE A 116 -4.90 3.98 3.43
N ARG A 117 -4.74 3.66 4.71
CA ARG A 117 -5.53 4.26 5.80
C ARG A 117 -5.34 5.77 5.87
N THR A 118 -4.10 6.24 5.73
CA THR A 118 -3.77 7.67 5.72
C THR A 118 -4.39 8.37 4.51
N SER A 119 -4.37 7.72 3.34
CA SER A 119 -5.05 8.20 2.12
C SER A 119 -6.57 8.26 2.31
N GLY A 120 -7.16 7.27 3.00
CA GLY A 120 -8.56 7.25 3.39
C GLY A 120 -8.93 8.39 4.34
N LYS A 121 -8.04 8.77 5.27
CA LYS A 121 -8.22 9.95 6.14
C LYS A 121 -8.20 11.25 5.32
N CYS A 122 -7.29 11.42 4.36
CA CYS A 122 -7.32 12.56 3.42
C CYS A 122 -8.67 12.65 2.68
N ALA A 123 -9.15 11.51 2.16
CA ALA A 123 -10.42 11.43 1.44
C ALA A 123 -11.61 11.78 2.34
N LEU A 124 -11.58 11.33 3.60
CA LEU A 124 -12.59 11.66 4.59
C LEU A 124 -12.57 13.15 4.96
N MET A 125 -11.41 13.78 5.12
CA MET A 125 -11.32 15.21 5.42
C MET A 125 -11.92 16.07 4.31
N VAL A 126 -11.68 15.70 3.05
CA VAL A 126 -12.29 16.36 1.88
C VAL A 126 -13.81 16.10 1.83
N ASP A 127 -14.27 14.89 2.15
CA ASP A 127 -15.70 14.62 2.27
C ASP A 127 -16.36 15.51 3.34
N MET A 128 -15.74 15.62 4.51
CA MET A 128 -16.23 16.44 5.63
C MET A 128 -16.16 17.94 5.33
N ALA A 129 -15.29 18.38 4.42
CA ALA A 129 -15.18 19.79 4.02
C ALA A 129 -16.42 20.29 3.27
N SER A 130 -17.31 19.40 2.83
CA SER A 130 -18.48 19.76 2.04
C SER A 130 -19.80 19.40 2.74
N SER A 131 -20.74 20.34 2.70
CA SER A 131 -22.14 20.10 3.02
C SER A 131 -22.78 18.97 2.20
N TYR A 132 -23.92 18.48 2.66
CA TYR A 132 -24.78 17.59 1.88
C TYR A 132 -25.62 18.33 0.84
N LYS A 133 -25.81 19.65 1.03
CA LYS A 133 -26.58 20.50 0.12
C LYS A 133 -25.81 20.76 -1.19
N PRO A 134 -26.52 21.12 -2.29
CA PRO A 134 -25.87 21.57 -3.52
C PRO A 134 -24.90 22.71 -3.23
N GLN A 135 -23.73 22.70 -3.88
CA GLN A 135 -22.72 23.73 -3.72
C GLN A 135 -22.90 24.82 -4.76
N ASP A 136 -22.88 26.07 -4.29
CA ASP A 136 -22.72 27.25 -5.13
C ASP A 136 -21.36 27.22 -5.85
N LYS A 137 -21.22 28.03 -6.90
CA LYS A 137 -20.00 28.09 -7.73
C LYS A 137 -18.74 28.36 -6.90
N GLU A 138 -18.81 29.32 -5.98
CA GLU A 138 -17.70 29.69 -5.10
C GLU A 138 -17.31 28.52 -4.17
N ARG A 139 -18.28 27.89 -3.50
CA ARG A 139 -18.04 26.69 -2.67
C ARG A 139 -17.40 25.55 -3.46
N ARG A 140 -17.76 25.40 -4.73
CA ARG A 140 -17.16 24.39 -5.63
C ARG A 140 -15.68 24.68 -5.90
N GLU A 141 -15.30 25.94 -6.06
CA GLU A 141 -13.90 26.34 -6.24
C GLU A 141 -13.07 26.09 -4.98
N HIS A 142 -13.61 26.43 -3.80
CA HIS A 142 -12.99 26.13 -2.50
C HIS A 142 -12.79 24.63 -2.28
N PHE A 143 -13.84 23.85 -2.55
CA PHE A 143 -13.80 22.39 -2.49
C PHE A 143 -12.75 21.81 -3.45
N THR A 144 -12.65 22.35 -4.67
CA THR A 144 -11.65 21.90 -5.64
C THR A 144 -10.23 22.15 -5.15
N SER A 145 -9.98 23.35 -4.63
CA SER A 145 -8.67 23.73 -4.09
C SER A 145 -8.26 22.86 -2.90
N ILE A 146 -9.17 22.59 -1.95
CA ILE A 146 -8.87 21.74 -0.80
C ILE A 146 -8.65 20.27 -1.22
N ARG A 147 -9.43 19.78 -2.19
CA ARG A 147 -9.27 18.44 -2.78
C ARG A 147 -7.90 18.27 -3.42
N ASP A 148 -7.43 19.27 -4.16
CA ASP A 148 -6.10 19.27 -4.76
C ASP A 148 -4.99 19.24 -3.70
N SER A 149 -5.18 20.01 -2.62
CA SER A 149 -4.26 20.06 -1.49
C SER A 149 -4.12 18.70 -0.80
N PHE A 150 -5.23 18.03 -0.46
CA PHE A 150 -5.20 16.71 0.16
C PHE A 150 -4.73 15.60 -0.78
N TYR A 151 -4.98 15.73 -2.09
CA TYR A 151 -4.42 14.80 -3.08
C TYR A 151 -2.89 14.92 -3.17
N LEU A 152 -2.36 16.15 -3.15
CA LEU A 152 -0.91 16.39 -3.10
C LEU A 152 -0.32 15.88 -1.79
N LEU A 153 -0.97 16.11 -0.64
CA LEU A 153 -0.55 15.59 0.65
C LEU A 153 -0.48 14.06 0.64
N MET A 154 -1.50 13.39 0.09
CA MET A 154 -1.53 11.94 -0.11
C MET A 154 -0.36 11.47 -0.98
N THR A 155 -0.01 12.21 -2.05
CA THR A 155 1.12 11.87 -2.91
C THR A 155 2.46 12.09 -2.20
N MET A 156 2.62 13.21 -1.49
CA MET A 156 3.82 13.51 -0.69
C MET A 156 4.06 12.47 0.41
N ASN A 157 2.99 11.86 0.94
CA ASN A 157 3.08 10.79 1.95
C ASN A 157 3.91 9.59 1.47
N GLN A 158 4.03 9.40 0.15
CA GLN A 158 4.73 8.27 -0.45
C GLN A 158 6.23 8.50 -0.59
N TYR A 159 6.75 9.66 -0.19
CA TYR A 159 8.15 10.01 -0.33
C TYR A 159 8.84 10.24 1.01
N GLN A 160 10.12 9.91 1.06
CA GLN A 160 10.95 10.19 2.22
C GLN A 160 11.39 11.65 2.22
N ILE A 161 11.19 12.30 3.36
CA ILE A 161 11.75 13.63 3.62
C ILE A 161 13.25 13.49 3.85
N ASN A 162 13.99 14.46 3.32
CA ASN A 162 15.41 14.62 3.62
C ASN A 162 15.63 14.65 5.14
N ARG A 163 16.53 13.79 5.62
CA ARG A 163 16.80 13.62 7.04
C ARG A 163 17.19 14.91 7.76
N LYS A 164 17.94 15.80 7.08
CA LYS A 164 18.36 17.09 7.66
C LYS A 164 17.18 18.02 7.91
N ILE A 165 16.13 17.88 7.11
CA ILE A 165 14.90 18.68 7.13
C ILE A 165 13.89 18.07 8.09
N ARG A 166 13.76 16.73 8.12
CA ARG A 166 12.71 16.00 8.86
C ARG A 166 12.63 16.33 10.36
N VAL A 167 13.77 16.64 10.99
CA VAL A 167 13.85 16.93 12.44
C VAL A 167 13.37 18.36 12.76
N ARG A 168 13.27 19.23 11.76
CA ARG A 168 12.95 20.65 11.93
C ARG A 168 11.43 20.87 11.93
N ARG A 169 10.92 21.62 12.92
CA ARG A 169 9.49 21.95 13.02
C ARG A 169 9.04 22.84 11.86
N GLU A 170 9.94 23.70 11.41
CA GLU A 170 9.76 24.64 10.30
C GLU A 170 9.48 23.93 8.98
N ALA A 171 9.95 22.67 8.82
CA ALA A 171 9.65 21.87 7.64
C ALA A 171 8.15 21.51 7.55
N SER A 172 7.52 21.19 8.68
CA SER A 172 6.07 20.96 8.75
C SER A 172 5.30 22.23 8.41
N GLY A 173 5.72 23.36 8.98
CA GLY A 173 5.14 24.67 8.71
C GLY A 173 5.22 25.07 7.24
N LEU A 174 6.39 24.90 6.62
CA LEU A 174 6.58 25.13 5.19
C LEU A 174 5.64 24.24 4.36
N LEU A 175 5.52 22.95 4.71
CA LEU A 175 4.66 22.02 3.98
C LEU A 175 3.18 22.38 4.11
N ARG A 176 2.74 22.86 5.28
CA ARG A 176 1.38 23.40 5.47
C ARG A 176 1.12 24.63 4.63
N MET A 177 2.08 25.55 4.52
CA MET A 177 1.96 26.71 3.63
C MET A 177 1.87 26.27 2.16
N VAL A 178 2.75 25.36 1.73
CA VAL A 178 2.72 24.77 0.38
C VAL A 178 1.35 24.15 0.08
N LEU A 179 0.75 23.48 1.07
CA LEU A 179 -0.48 22.72 0.88
C LEU A 179 -1.74 23.54 1.07
N PHE A 180 -1.79 24.54 1.95
CA PHE A 180 -3.06 25.17 2.36
C PHE A 180 -3.15 26.67 2.09
N SER A 181 -2.02 27.36 1.84
CA SER A 181 -2.05 28.77 1.43
C SER A 181 -2.64 28.92 0.03
N LYS A 182 -3.71 29.71 -0.11
CA LYS A 182 -4.40 29.94 -1.39
C LYS A 182 -3.89 31.21 -2.08
N ASP A 183 -3.74 32.28 -1.31
CA ASP A 183 -3.48 33.63 -1.83
C ASP A 183 -1.99 34.00 -1.87
N LEU A 184 -1.10 33.01 -1.67
CA LEU A 184 0.34 33.21 -1.79
C LEU A 184 0.72 33.40 -3.26
N HIS A 185 1.33 34.54 -3.56
CA HIS A 185 1.88 34.85 -4.87
C HIS A 185 3.29 34.26 -4.97
N LEU A 186 3.60 33.61 -6.09
CA LEU A 186 4.92 33.02 -6.28
C LEU A 186 5.83 33.97 -7.05
N LEU A 187 7.09 34.07 -6.63
CA LEU A 187 8.10 34.81 -7.36
C LEU A 187 8.32 34.19 -8.74
N LYS A 188 8.47 35.05 -9.74
CA LYS A 188 8.81 34.66 -11.11
C LYS A 188 10.27 34.21 -11.14
N SER A 189 10.50 32.90 -11.13
CA SER A 189 11.85 32.34 -11.15
C SER A 189 12.51 32.52 -12.53
N SER A 190 13.30 33.59 -12.69
CA SER A 190 14.03 33.93 -13.93
C SER A 190 14.89 32.78 -14.48
N HIS A 191 15.52 31.99 -13.61
CA HIS A 191 16.40 30.88 -14.01
C HIS A 191 15.67 29.60 -14.47
N ILE A 192 14.38 29.43 -14.14
CA ILE A 192 13.57 28.25 -14.51
C ILE A 192 12.65 28.57 -15.71
N GLN A 193 12.47 29.86 -15.99
CA GLN A 193 11.67 30.41 -17.09
C GLN A 193 12.05 29.82 -18.46
N GLN A 194 13.33 29.51 -18.70
CA GLN A 194 13.83 29.16 -20.03
C GLN A 194 13.40 27.77 -20.54
N ARG A 195 12.84 26.91 -19.69
CA ARG A 195 12.35 25.57 -20.11
C ARG A 195 10.83 25.46 -20.30
N ARG A 196 10.04 26.45 -19.87
CA ARG A 196 8.57 26.50 -20.08
C ARG A 196 8.08 27.96 -20.14
N ASN A 197 7.97 28.50 -21.35
CA ASN A 197 7.65 29.91 -21.64
C ASN A 197 6.17 30.34 -21.42
N HIS A 198 5.33 29.63 -20.64
CA HIS A 198 3.88 29.89 -20.65
C HIS A 198 3.26 30.49 -19.37
N PHE A 199 4.01 30.77 -18.31
CA PHE A 199 3.37 31.23 -17.07
C PHE A 199 3.86 32.62 -16.60
N GLY A 200 2.91 33.55 -16.50
CA GLY A 200 3.04 34.86 -15.84
C GLY A 200 3.07 34.74 -14.31
N GLN A 201 2.85 35.83 -13.56
CA GLN A 201 2.73 35.75 -12.09
C GLN A 201 1.68 34.70 -11.69
N GLU A 202 2.11 33.58 -11.13
CA GLU A 202 1.24 32.47 -10.77
C GLU A 202 0.88 32.54 -9.28
N ARG A 203 -0.42 32.43 -8.99
CA ARG A 203 -0.90 32.11 -7.63
C ARG A 203 -0.56 30.65 -7.32
N LEU A 204 -0.18 30.36 -6.07
CA LEU A 204 0.12 29.00 -5.60
C LEU A 204 -1.03 28.02 -5.87
N ASP A 205 -2.28 28.47 -5.77
CA ASP A 205 -3.45 27.64 -6.05
C ASP A 205 -3.47 27.08 -7.47
N THR A 206 -3.13 27.91 -8.46
CA THR A 206 -3.08 27.51 -9.88
C THR A 206 -2.00 26.45 -10.10
N LEU A 207 -0.82 26.63 -9.50
CA LEU A 207 0.28 25.67 -9.60
C LEU A 207 -0.06 24.33 -8.94
N ARG A 208 -0.68 24.34 -7.75
CA ARG A 208 -1.17 23.12 -7.08
C ARG A 208 -2.21 22.40 -7.92
N ARG A 209 -3.19 23.13 -8.47
CA ARG A 209 -4.25 22.57 -9.32
C ARG A 209 -3.67 21.94 -10.57
N ALA A 210 -2.75 22.62 -11.25
CA ALA A 210 -2.08 22.11 -12.43
C ALA A 210 -1.29 20.83 -12.11
N LEU A 211 -0.52 20.83 -11.01
CA LEU A 211 0.23 19.66 -10.56
C LEU A 211 -0.70 18.49 -10.19
N ALA A 212 -1.75 18.73 -9.39
CA ALA A 212 -2.70 17.70 -9.00
C ALA A 212 -3.43 17.10 -10.22
N GLN A 213 -3.80 17.93 -11.21
CA GLN A 213 -4.40 17.46 -12.46
C GLN A 213 -3.45 16.57 -13.27
N ASP A 214 -2.18 16.97 -13.40
CA ASP A 214 -1.14 16.20 -14.10
C ASP A 214 -0.93 14.82 -13.45
N LEU A 215 -0.82 14.80 -12.12
CA LEU A 215 -0.67 13.57 -11.35
C LEU A 215 -1.88 12.63 -11.48
N ARG A 216 -3.11 13.16 -11.41
CA ARG A 216 -4.34 12.35 -11.56
C ARG A 216 -4.48 11.72 -12.94
N LYS A 217 -4.09 12.45 -14.00
CA LYS A 217 -4.11 11.93 -15.38
C LYS A 217 -3.19 10.71 -15.52
N THR A 218 -2.04 10.75 -14.86
CA THR A 218 -1.04 9.69 -14.89
C THR A 218 -1.48 8.40 -14.19
N ARG A 219 -2.31 8.50 -13.13
CA ARG A 219 -2.75 7.33 -12.32
C ARG A 219 -3.62 6.32 -13.08
N ARG A 220 -4.48 6.77 -14.02
CA ARG A 220 -5.54 5.92 -14.61
C ARG A 220 -5.05 4.72 -15.43
N ARG A 221 -3.80 4.74 -15.93
CA ARG A 221 -3.32 3.76 -16.92
C ARG A 221 -2.81 2.43 -16.33
N GLY A 222 -2.55 2.37 -15.02
CA GLY A 222 -1.89 1.21 -14.40
C GLY A 222 -2.79 0.20 -13.68
N VAL A 223 -4.06 0.52 -13.47
CA VAL A 223 -4.93 -0.25 -12.55
C VAL A 223 -5.62 -1.44 -13.23
N VAL A 224 -6.02 -1.29 -14.49
CA VAL A 224 -6.81 -2.30 -15.22
C VAL A 224 -6.08 -3.65 -15.37
N PRO A 225 -4.80 -3.70 -15.81
CA PRO A 225 -4.11 -4.99 -15.99
C PRO A 225 -4.05 -5.81 -14.72
N VAL A 226 -4.00 -5.14 -13.56
CA VAL A 226 -3.89 -5.84 -12.29
C VAL A 226 -5.21 -6.44 -11.85
N PHE A 227 -6.32 -5.75 -12.06
CA PHE A 227 -7.62 -6.39 -11.82
C PHE A 227 -7.79 -7.64 -12.69
N VAL A 228 -7.35 -7.61 -13.95
CA VAL A 228 -7.37 -8.79 -14.83
C VAL A 228 -6.53 -9.93 -14.26
N SER A 229 -5.31 -9.67 -13.79
CA SER A 229 -4.47 -10.73 -13.21
C SER A 229 -4.93 -11.23 -11.84
N VAL A 230 -5.52 -10.37 -11.01
CA VAL A 230 -6.16 -10.80 -9.76
C VAL A 230 -7.37 -11.69 -10.06
N MET A 231 -8.22 -11.32 -11.04
CA MET A 231 -9.33 -12.17 -11.48
C MET A 231 -8.84 -13.50 -12.04
N TRP A 232 -7.74 -13.50 -12.81
CA TRP A 232 -7.12 -14.72 -13.31
C TRP A 232 -6.64 -15.63 -12.17
N PHE A 233 -5.98 -15.07 -11.16
CA PHE A 233 -5.58 -15.84 -9.97
C PHE A 233 -6.78 -16.46 -9.24
N LEU A 234 -7.88 -15.69 -9.06
CA LEU A 234 -9.10 -16.21 -8.43
C LEU A 234 -9.76 -17.32 -9.26
N PHE A 235 -9.72 -17.20 -10.58
CA PHE A 235 -10.20 -18.24 -11.50
C PHE A 235 -9.35 -19.51 -11.39
N SER A 236 -8.02 -19.41 -11.44
CA SER A 236 -7.10 -20.53 -11.21
C SER A 236 -7.34 -21.20 -9.85
N LEU A 237 -7.52 -20.41 -8.79
CA LEU A 237 -7.83 -20.92 -7.46
C LEU A 237 -9.16 -21.68 -7.42
N SER A 238 -10.19 -21.18 -8.11
CA SER A 238 -11.49 -21.86 -8.17
C SER A 238 -11.40 -23.22 -8.86
N ILE A 239 -10.65 -23.29 -9.97
CA ILE A 239 -10.41 -24.55 -10.70
C ILE A 239 -9.62 -25.53 -9.83
N SER A 240 -8.56 -25.08 -9.15
CA SER A 240 -7.75 -25.97 -8.30
C SER A 240 -8.56 -26.48 -7.09
N ILE A 241 -9.41 -25.64 -6.49
CA ILE A 241 -10.35 -26.09 -5.45
C ILE A 241 -11.25 -27.20 -6.00
N GLN A 242 -11.90 -26.99 -7.13
CA GLN A 242 -12.77 -28.00 -7.74
C GLN A 242 -12.01 -29.31 -8.00
N SER A 243 -10.87 -29.23 -8.70
CA SER A 243 -10.05 -30.40 -9.03
C SER A 243 -9.57 -31.16 -7.80
N SER A 244 -9.28 -30.46 -6.70
CA SER A 244 -8.81 -31.09 -5.46
C SER A 244 -9.93 -31.81 -4.72
N PHE A 245 -11.17 -31.32 -4.80
CA PHE A 245 -12.32 -31.97 -4.19
C PHE A 245 -12.87 -33.14 -5.03
N ASP A 246 -12.66 -33.13 -6.35
CA ASP A 246 -13.00 -34.26 -7.23
C ASP A 246 -12.11 -35.49 -6.94
N ASP A 247 -10.82 -35.26 -6.67
CA ASP A 247 -9.82 -36.29 -6.34
C ASP A 247 -9.46 -36.29 -4.85
N LEU A 248 -10.48 -36.23 -3.99
CA LEU A 248 -10.30 -36.07 -2.55
C LEU A 248 -9.32 -37.10 -1.95
N GLY A 249 -8.37 -36.60 -1.14
CA GLY A 249 -7.40 -37.42 -0.44
C GLY A 249 -6.14 -37.71 -1.25
N ARG A 250 -6.10 -37.46 -2.57
CA ARG A 250 -4.86 -37.61 -3.35
C ARG A 250 -3.82 -36.59 -2.94
N ASN A 251 -2.64 -37.09 -2.57
CA ASN A 251 -1.54 -36.30 -2.04
C ASN A 251 -1.10 -35.18 -3.01
N SER A 252 -0.98 -35.46 -4.30
CA SER A 252 -0.57 -34.47 -5.31
C SER A 252 -1.54 -33.28 -5.40
N THR A 253 -2.85 -33.55 -5.39
CA THR A 253 -3.89 -32.50 -5.46
C THR A 253 -3.97 -31.65 -4.20
N ALA A 254 -3.82 -32.28 -3.02
CA ALA A 254 -3.75 -31.60 -1.73
C ALA A 254 -2.66 -30.52 -1.72
N HIS A 255 -1.52 -30.88 -2.30
CA HIS A 255 -0.32 -30.05 -2.31
C HIS A 255 -0.40 -28.93 -3.33
N ASP A 256 -0.99 -29.18 -4.50
CA ASP A 256 -1.29 -28.15 -5.47
C ASP A 256 -2.19 -27.07 -4.85
N LEU A 257 -3.29 -27.49 -4.20
CA LEU A 257 -4.19 -26.59 -3.49
C LEU A 257 -3.48 -25.86 -2.34
N ALA A 258 -2.70 -26.57 -1.52
CA ALA A 258 -1.97 -25.97 -0.41
C ALA A 258 -0.99 -24.89 -0.89
N LEU A 259 -0.28 -25.10 -2.00
CA LEU A 259 0.60 -24.08 -2.59
C LEU A 259 -0.20 -22.83 -2.99
N GLY A 260 -1.35 -23.00 -3.63
CA GLY A 260 -2.25 -21.91 -3.98
C GLY A 260 -2.74 -21.10 -2.78
N LEU A 261 -3.21 -21.80 -1.73
CA LEU A 261 -3.64 -21.15 -0.48
C LEU A 261 -2.47 -20.46 0.21
N MET A 262 -1.28 -21.05 0.20
CA MET A 262 -0.07 -20.47 0.80
C MET A 262 0.30 -19.15 0.14
N LEU A 263 0.08 -19.01 -1.17
CA LEU A 263 0.40 -17.82 -1.96
C LEU A 263 -0.78 -16.84 -2.08
N SER A 264 -1.94 -17.14 -1.49
CA SER A 264 -3.16 -16.32 -1.61
C SER A 264 -3.06 -14.91 -1.00
N TRP A 265 -2.09 -14.66 -0.13
CA TRP A 265 -1.80 -13.30 0.37
C TRP A 265 -1.07 -12.42 -0.66
N MET A 266 -0.41 -13.00 -1.67
CA MET A 266 0.33 -12.22 -2.70
C MET A 266 -0.61 -11.33 -3.54
N PRO A 267 -1.72 -11.84 -4.11
CA PRO A 267 -2.71 -10.99 -4.78
C PRO A 267 -3.20 -9.83 -3.92
N VAL A 268 -3.40 -10.07 -2.60
CA VAL A 268 -3.80 -9.04 -1.63
C VAL A 268 -2.71 -7.98 -1.51
N LEU A 269 -1.43 -8.38 -1.38
CA LEU A 269 -0.28 -7.47 -1.34
C LEU A 269 -0.14 -6.64 -2.61
N ILE A 270 -0.30 -7.25 -3.78
CA ILE A 270 -0.20 -6.56 -5.07
C ILE A 270 -1.34 -5.54 -5.22
N LEU A 271 -2.57 -5.94 -4.90
CA LEU A 271 -3.73 -5.04 -4.94
C LEU A 271 -3.54 -3.84 -3.98
N CYS A 272 -3.11 -4.11 -2.74
CA CYS A 272 -2.70 -3.10 -1.77
C CYS A 272 -1.65 -2.12 -2.33
N SER A 273 -0.59 -2.65 -2.96
CA SER A 273 0.51 -1.85 -3.51
C SER A 273 0.07 -0.91 -4.63
N ILE A 274 -1.01 -1.25 -5.35
CA ILE A 274 -1.56 -0.42 -6.42
C ILE A 274 -2.50 0.64 -5.89
N VAL A 275 -3.32 0.30 -4.89
CA VAL A 275 -4.12 1.30 -4.18
C VAL A 275 -3.20 2.34 -3.54
N ASP A 276 -2.06 1.92 -3.00
CA ASP A 276 -1.00 2.79 -2.50
C ASP A 276 -0.14 3.44 -3.62
N ARG A 277 -0.38 3.21 -4.91
CA ARG A 277 0.37 3.90 -5.98
C ARG A 277 -0.39 5.13 -6.47
N ASN A 278 0.20 6.32 -6.40
CA ASN A 278 -0.43 7.57 -6.89
C ASN A 278 0.10 8.07 -8.26
N PRO A 279 1.37 7.82 -8.66
CA PRO A 279 1.79 8.04 -10.05
C PRO A 279 2.65 6.92 -10.67
N VAL A 280 2.82 6.98 -12.00
CA VAL A 280 3.59 6.00 -12.80
C VAL A 280 5.10 6.23 -12.67
N SER A 281 5.57 7.48 -12.74
CA SER A 281 6.98 7.86 -12.64
C SER A 281 7.30 8.50 -11.29
N ALA A 282 7.87 7.72 -10.37
CA ALA A 282 8.14 8.20 -9.01
C ALA A 282 9.11 9.40 -8.98
N ASP A 283 10.16 9.39 -9.81
CA ASP A 283 11.19 10.44 -9.81
C ASP A 283 10.69 11.76 -10.38
N ASP A 284 9.98 11.74 -11.51
CA ASP A 284 9.37 12.96 -12.09
C ASP A 284 8.39 13.63 -11.13
N VAL A 285 7.63 12.82 -10.37
CA VAL A 285 6.73 13.35 -9.35
C VAL A 285 7.50 13.91 -8.16
N GLN A 286 8.56 13.25 -7.73
CA GLN A 286 9.45 13.78 -6.70
C GLN A 286 10.01 15.14 -7.09
N ASP A 287 10.51 15.28 -8.32
CA ASP A 287 11.06 16.53 -8.86
C ASP A 287 10.00 17.63 -8.91
N LYS A 288 8.79 17.32 -9.36
CA LYS A 288 7.66 18.27 -9.37
C LYS A 288 7.24 18.71 -7.97
N LEU A 289 7.21 17.79 -7.01
CA LEU A 289 6.90 18.10 -5.60
C LEU A 289 7.99 18.96 -4.97
N ASN A 290 9.27 18.62 -5.21
CA ASN A 290 10.41 19.42 -4.76
C ASN A 290 10.41 20.81 -5.36
N LEU A 291 10.12 20.93 -6.66
CA LEU A 291 10.00 22.22 -7.34
C LEU A 291 8.88 23.07 -6.73
N LEU A 292 7.73 22.47 -6.41
CA LEU A 292 6.63 23.16 -5.74
C LEU A 292 7.07 23.71 -4.37
N VAL A 293 7.68 22.86 -3.54
CA VAL A 293 8.17 23.26 -2.20
C VAL A 293 9.23 24.36 -2.30
N GLU A 294 10.16 24.23 -3.26
CA GLU A 294 11.24 25.18 -3.44
C GLU A 294 10.75 26.55 -3.93
N ARG A 295 9.76 26.59 -4.83
CA ARG A 295 9.13 27.84 -5.28
C ARG A 295 8.46 28.58 -4.13
N VAL A 296 7.73 27.86 -3.27
CA VAL A 296 7.11 28.45 -2.08
C VAL A 296 8.18 28.93 -1.11
N ARG A 297 9.23 28.13 -0.87
CA ARG A 297 10.35 28.51 -0.01
C ARG A 297 10.97 29.83 -0.47
N ILE A 298 11.36 29.94 -1.74
CA ILE A 298 11.96 31.15 -2.32
C ILE A 298 11.02 32.34 -2.22
N SER A 299 9.73 32.14 -2.52
CA SER A 299 8.73 33.22 -2.45
C SER A 299 8.51 33.75 -1.04
N LEU A 300 8.65 32.90 -0.01
CA LEU A 300 8.55 33.32 1.39
C LEU A 300 9.79 34.10 1.89
N GLN A 301 10.93 33.99 1.19
CA GLN A 301 12.13 34.77 1.51
C GLN A 301 12.01 36.23 1.08
N ASP A 302 11.08 36.53 0.18
CA ASP A 302 10.79 37.88 -0.28
C ASP A 302 9.84 38.59 0.70
N ASP A 303 10.26 39.75 1.20
CA ASP A 303 9.52 40.51 2.21
C ASP A 303 8.20 41.08 1.65
N ASP A 304 8.16 41.43 0.37
CA ASP A 304 6.97 42.03 -0.25
C ASP A 304 5.90 40.97 -0.49
N VAL A 305 6.29 39.78 -0.97
CA VAL A 305 5.38 38.64 -1.08
C VAL A 305 4.83 38.23 0.29
N ARG A 306 5.66 38.25 1.35
CA ARG A 306 5.23 37.94 2.71
C ARG A 306 4.21 38.96 3.22
N LYS A 307 4.50 40.25 3.08
CA LYS A 307 3.57 41.34 3.46
C LYS A 307 2.26 41.24 2.69
N LEU A 308 2.32 41.01 1.38
CA LEU A 308 1.13 40.85 0.54
C LEU A 308 0.27 39.67 1.01
N TYR A 309 0.90 38.54 1.34
CA TYR A 309 0.19 37.39 1.87
C TYR A 309 -0.41 37.65 3.26
N LEU A 310 0.34 38.26 4.19
CA LEU A 310 -0.16 38.58 5.53
C LEU A 310 -1.37 39.53 5.49
N ASN A 311 -1.41 40.44 4.53
CA ASN A 311 -2.54 41.34 4.32
C ASN A 311 -3.83 40.62 3.88
N THR A 312 -3.74 39.38 3.38
CA THR A 312 -4.93 38.58 3.02
C THR A 312 -5.61 37.95 4.24
N ILE A 313 -4.91 37.83 5.37
CA ILE A 313 -5.44 37.25 6.61
C ILE A 313 -6.23 38.33 7.34
N LYS A 314 -7.55 38.15 7.49
CA LYS A 314 -8.43 39.17 8.10
C LYS A 314 -8.22 39.35 9.61
N ASP A 315 -7.95 38.25 10.31
CA ASP A 315 -7.77 38.21 11.76
C ASP A 315 -6.37 38.72 12.16
N ILE A 316 -6.32 39.75 13.00
CA ILE A 316 -5.08 40.44 13.41
C ILE A 316 -4.19 39.52 14.26
N GLU A 317 -4.78 38.74 15.18
CA GLU A 317 -4.02 37.86 16.07
C GLU A 317 -3.41 36.71 15.27
N LYS A 318 -4.23 36.07 14.41
CA LYS A 318 -3.75 34.99 13.54
C LYS A 318 -2.74 35.51 12.51
N ARG A 319 -2.87 36.75 12.05
CA ARG A 319 -1.88 37.41 11.18
C ARG A 319 -0.54 37.58 11.88
N ALA A 320 -0.54 38.04 13.14
CA ALA A 320 0.69 38.18 13.93
C ALA A 320 1.39 36.83 14.15
N GLN A 321 0.62 35.79 14.53
CA GLN A 321 1.13 34.43 14.68
C GLN A 321 1.69 33.87 13.36
N THR A 322 0.99 34.10 12.25
CA THR A 322 1.45 33.66 10.92
C THR A 322 2.72 34.38 10.51
N SER A 323 2.85 35.68 10.81
CA SER A 323 4.07 36.46 10.55
C SER A 323 5.25 35.90 11.33
N GLU A 324 5.09 35.70 12.64
CA GLU A 324 6.15 35.13 13.49
C GLU A 324 6.57 33.73 12.98
N TRP A 325 5.60 32.92 12.57
CA TRP A 325 5.86 31.61 12.01
C TRP A 325 6.58 31.67 10.66
N MET A 326 6.22 32.60 9.79
CA MET A 326 6.93 32.85 8.52
C MET A 326 8.36 33.30 8.74
N ASP A 327 8.62 34.15 9.75
CA ASP A 327 9.97 34.60 10.08
C ASP A 327 10.84 33.46 10.61
N LYS A 328 10.26 32.54 11.39
CA LYS A 328 10.91 31.28 11.80
C LYS A 328 11.25 30.40 10.58
N ILE A 329 10.34 30.24 9.63
CA ILE A 329 10.60 29.49 8.39
C ILE A 329 11.68 30.18 7.54
N ASN A 330 11.63 31.51 7.41
CA ASN A 330 12.57 32.28 6.61
C ASN A 330 14.00 32.21 7.19
N SER A 331 14.14 32.40 8.50
CA SER A 331 15.42 32.26 9.20
C SER A 331 15.98 30.85 9.10
N ALA A 332 15.12 29.81 9.13
CA ALA A 332 15.50 28.43 8.87
C ALA A 332 15.75 28.12 7.39
N GLY A 333 15.31 28.97 6.46
CA GLY A 333 15.21 28.73 5.03
C GLY A 333 16.51 28.31 4.36
N ARG A 334 17.65 28.86 4.82
CA ARG A 334 18.99 28.45 4.34
C ARG A 334 19.33 27.00 4.67
N GLY A 335 18.85 26.48 5.80
CA GLY A 335 19.07 25.08 6.18
C GLY A 335 17.95 24.14 5.74
N LEU A 336 16.84 24.66 5.20
CA LEU A 336 15.80 23.88 4.53
C LEU A 336 16.15 23.62 3.05
N HIS A 337 16.99 24.45 2.45
CA HIS A 337 17.62 24.12 1.17
C HIS A 337 18.68 23.03 1.41
N VAL A 338 18.48 21.85 0.82
CA VAL A 338 19.42 20.74 0.92
C VAL A 338 19.66 20.18 -0.47
N GLU A 339 20.92 19.95 -0.81
CA GLU A 339 21.31 19.18 -1.99
C GLU A 339 20.54 17.84 -2.02
N GLY A 340 19.79 17.60 -3.10
CA GLY A 340 18.90 16.45 -3.23
C GLY A 340 17.41 16.72 -2.92
N GLY A 341 17.04 17.96 -2.60
CA GLY A 341 15.64 18.38 -2.46
C GLY A 341 15.00 18.05 -1.11
N PHE A 342 13.73 18.45 -0.96
CA PHE A 342 12.93 18.24 0.25
C PHE A 342 12.54 16.77 0.41
N PHE A 343 12.05 16.16 -0.66
CA PHE A 343 11.77 14.74 -0.83
C PHE A 343 12.94 14.07 -1.56
N THR A 344 13.33 12.88 -1.11
CA THR A 344 14.59 12.22 -1.51
C THR A 344 14.42 10.92 -2.27
N ARG A 345 13.52 10.03 -1.82
CA ARG A 345 13.24 8.76 -2.50
C ARG A 345 11.81 8.34 -2.28
N PHE A 346 11.27 7.57 -3.22
CA PHE A 346 9.98 6.91 -3.07
C PHE A 346 10.05 5.83 -1.96
N ALA A 347 9.09 5.87 -1.05
CA ALA A 347 8.96 4.95 0.08
C ALA A 347 7.57 4.32 0.23
N GLY A 348 6.62 4.67 -0.63
CA GLY A 348 5.35 3.96 -0.74
C GLY A 348 5.54 2.47 -1.03
N GLN A 349 4.45 1.72 -0.93
CA GLN A 349 4.38 0.28 -1.24
C GLN A 349 5.20 -0.59 -0.29
N GLY A 350 5.37 -0.14 0.95
CA GLY A 350 6.11 -0.88 1.99
C GLY A 350 7.60 -1.08 1.71
N ARG A 351 8.17 -0.38 0.72
CA ARG A 351 9.57 -0.57 0.29
C ARG A 351 10.59 -0.14 1.31
N VAL A 352 10.26 0.86 2.13
CA VAL A 352 11.19 1.40 3.10
C VAL A 352 10.70 1.18 4.53
N ARG A 353 11.60 0.65 5.36
CA ARG A 353 11.39 0.43 6.79
C ARG A 353 11.16 1.74 7.52
N TRP A 354 10.27 1.71 8.52
CA TRP A 354 9.98 2.83 9.42
C TRP A 354 9.59 4.11 8.69
N HIS A 355 8.88 3.98 7.56
CA HIS A 355 8.34 5.09 6.82
C HIS A 355 6.95 5.46 7.37
N TYR A 356 6.82 6.67 7.90
CA TYR A 356 5.57 7.19 8.48
C TYR A 356 4.81 8.13 7.54
N GLY A 357 5.51 8.63 6.51
CA GLY A 357 5.01 9.66 5.61
C GLY A 357 4.71 11.00 6.29
N VAL A 358 4.44 12.03 5.49
CA VAL A 358 4.14 13.40 5.97
C VAL A 358 2.66 13.62 6.31
N ALA A 359 1.77 12.80 5.75
CA ALA A 359 0.35 13.08 5.82
C ALA A 359 -0.21 12.79 7.21
N HIS A 360 0.19 11.70 7.85
CA HIS A 360 -0.38 11.33 9.15
C HIS A 360 -0.21 12.42 10.23
N PRO A 361 0.99 13.01 10.46
CA PRO A 361 1.15 14.12 11.40
C PRO A 361 0.34 15.36 11.00
N ILE A 362 0.36 15.73 9.71
CA ILE A 362 -0.38 16.91 9.23
C ILE A 362 -1.88 16.73 9.42
N LEU A 363 -2.42 15.55 9.10
CA LEU A 363 -3.84 15.23 9.27
C LEU A 363 -4.24 15.27 10.74
N THR A 364 -3.46 14.67 11.64
CA THR A 364 -3.80 14.67 13.08
C THR A 364 -3.82 16.08 13.64
N ASP A 365 -2.87 16.92 13.22
CA ASP A 365 -2.83 18.32 13.65
C ASP A 365 -3.98 19.14 13.08
N ILE A 366 -4.37 18.93 11.82
CA ILE A 366 -5.54 19.57 11.20
C ILE A 366 -6.83 19.17 11.91
N GLU A 367 -6.95 17.88 12.23
CA GLU A 367 -8.08 17.35 12.99
C GLU A 367 -8.18 18.03 14.34
N ALA A 368 -7.07 18.06 15.08
CA ALA A 368 -7.02 18.66 16.42
C ALA A 368 -7.16 20.19 16.41
N ALA A 369 -6.68 20.87 15.37
CA ALA A 369 -6.64 22.34 15.32
C ALA A 369 -7.95 22.98 14.88
N TYR A 370 -8.77 22.30 14.07
CA TYR A 370 -9.95 22.92 13.47
C TYR A 370 -11.09 21.94 13.18
N VAL A 371 -10.83 20.83 12.48
CA VAL A 371 -11.90 19.96 11.95
C VAL A 371 -12.72 19.27 13.06
N LYS A 372 -12.09 18.94 14.19
CA LYS A 372 -12.79 18.31 15.33
C LYS A 372 -13.83 19.23 15.97
N GLU A 373 -13.56 20.53 16.01
CA GLU A 373 -14.43 21.53 16.64
C GLU A 373 -15.57 21.92 15.68
N GLU A 374 -15.25 22.12 14.39
CA GLU A 374 -16.22 22.53 13.37
C GLU A 374 -17.10 21.39 12.83
N GLY A 375 -16.59 20.16 12.81
CA GLY A 375 -17.33 19.01 12.29
C GLY A 375 -17.48 19.00 10.76
N ARG A 376 -18.68 18.64 10.26
CA ARG A 376 -18.97 18.58 8.82
C ARG A 376 -19.31 19.96 8.29
N ASP A 377 -18.94 20.24 7.05
CA ASP A 377 -18.96 21.57 6.43
C ASP A 377 -17.98 22.54 7.12
N TRP A 378 -16.87 22.02 7.66
CA TRP A 378 -15.83 22.83 8.30
C TRP A 378 -15.23 23.89 7.35
N LEU A 379 -15.37 23.74 6.03
CA LEU A 379 -14.91 24.73 5.04
C LEU A 379 -15.93 25.86 4.78
N HIS A 380 -17.00 25.99 5.59
CA HIS A 380 -17.99 27.06 5.41
C HIS A 380 -17.36 28.46 5.46
N ASN A 381 -16.36 28.67 6.33
CA ASN A 381 -15.50 29.86 6.35
C ASN A 381 -14.09 29.52 5.85
N GLU A 382 -13.88 29.57 4.53
CA GLU A 382 -12.61 29.12 3.92
C GLU A 382 -11.39 29.88 4.47
N SER A 383 -11.49 31.21 4.61
CA SER A 383 -10.37 32.06 5.03
C SER A 383 -9.89 31.70 6.44
N GLU A 384 -10.84 31.50 7.35
CA GLU A 384 -10.55 31.06 8.70
C GLU A 384 -9.98 29.64 8.73
N ALA A 385 -10.66 28.70 8.07
CA ALA A 385 -10.22 27.31 8.01
C ALA A 385 -8.77 27.21 7.52
N ARG A 386 -8.43 27.85 6.39
CA ARG A 386 -7.06 27.84 5.84
C ARG A 386 -6.03 28.44 6.77
N THR A 387 -6.37 29.51 7.48
CA THR A 387 -5.47 30.13 8.45
C THR A 387 -5.13 29.14 9.57
N HIS A 388 -6.14 28.43 10.10
CA HIS A 388 -5.91 27.36 11.09
C HIS A 388 -5.13 26.17 10.52
N LEU A 389 -5.37 25.77 9.27
CA LEU A 389 -4.64 24.68 8.62
C LEU A 389 -3.15 25.03 8.44
N VAL A 390 -2.84 26.30 8.16
CA VAL A 390 -1.46 26.79 7.97
C VAL A 390 -0.72 26.86 9.32
N LEU A 391 -1.35 27.42 10.35
CA LEU A 391 -0.79 27.50 11.70
C LEU A 391 -0.65 26.11 12.33
N GLY A 392 -1.78 25.39 12.44
CA GLY A 392 -1.94 24.14 13.20
C GLY A 392 -1.48 24.22 14.67
N LYS A 393 -1.60 23.13 15.42
CA LYS A 393 -1.28 23.08 16.87
C LYS A 393 0.19 22.70 17.17
N ALA A 394 1.13 23.14 16.33
CA ALA A 394 2.45 22.52 16.15
C ALA A 394 3.38 22.44 17.41
N ASP A 395 3.17 21.44 18.28
CA ASP A 395 4.13 21.07 19.32
C ASP A 395 4.97 19.84 18.93
N ASP A 396 4.40 18.91 18.16
CA ASP A 396 5.06 17.66 17.78
C ASP A 396 5.50 17.67 16.30
N GLY A 397 6.76 17.33 16.03
CA GLY A 397 7.33 17.34 14.68
C GLY A 397 6.73 16.27 13.75
N LEU A 398 7.32 16.10 12.56
CA LEU A 398 6.82 15.15 11.54
C LEU A 398 7.03 13.65 11.86
N ASP A 399 7.64 13.31 13.00
CA ASP A 399 7.97 11.93 13.38
C ASP A 399 7.39 11.60 14.76
N TRP A 400 6.17 11.05 14.80
CA TRP A 400 5.60 10.38 15.98
C TRP A 400 4.78 9.16 15.54
N PHE A 401 4.65 8.19 16.42
CA PHE A 401 3.94 6.94 16.15
C PHE A 401 2.59 6.92 16.84
N ASP A 402 1.56 6.64 16.05
CA ASP A 402 0.22 6.47 16.56
C ASP A 402 -0.04 4.98 16.83
N TYR A 403 -0.24 4.62 18.09
CA TYR A 403 -0.60 3.27 18.51
C TYR A 403 -1.91 2.79 17.87
N ARG A 404 -2.78 3.70 17.42
CA ARG A 404 -4.01 3.35 16.69
C ARG A 404 -3.71 2.63 15.38
N GLU A 405 -2.52 2.84 14.82
CA GLU A 405 -2.11 2.22 13.57
C GLU A 405 -1.60 0.76 13.77
N LEU A 406 -1.44 0.29 15.03
CA LEU A 406 -1.19 -1.14 15.32
C LEU A 406 -2.29 -2.06 14.77
N TRP A 407 -3.51 -1.54 14.57
CA TRP A 407 -4.57 -2.31 13.92
C TRP A 407 -4.22 -2.69 12.47
N GLN A 408 -3.55 -1.80 11.72
CA GLN A 408 -3.12 -2.13 10.35
C GLN A 408 -2.04 -3.21 10.34
N LEU A 409 -1.20 -3.22 11.38
CA LEU A 409 -0.22 -4.27 11.60
C LEU A 409 -0.88 -5.62 11.92
N ALA A 410 -1.86 -5.61 12.82
CA ALA A 410 -2.63 -6.79 13.16
C ALA A 410 -3.39 -7.34 11.94
N ALA A 411 -3.99 -6.47 11.13
CA ALA A 411 -4.62 -6.85 9.87
C ALA A 411 -3.63 -7.52 8.91
N ALA A 412 -2.42 -6.96 8.75
CA ALA A 412 -1.38 -7.56 7.92
C ALA A 412 -0.96 -8.97 8.42
N ILE A 413 -0.85 -9.16 9.74
CA ILE A 413 -0.57 -10.48 10.33
C ILE A 413 -1.72 -11.45 10.03
N ILE A 414 -2.97 -11.04 10.26
CA ILE A 414 -4.16 -11.87 10.00
C ILE A 414 -4.23 -12.28 8.52
N ILE A 415 -3.93 -11.37 7.60
CA ILE A 415 -3.92 -11.67 6.16
C ILE A 415 -2.90 -12.77 5.85
N VAL A 416 -1.63 -12.57 6.23
CA VAL A 416 -0.58 -13.53 5.86
C VAL A 416 -0.74 -14.84 6.61
N VAL A 417 -0.87 -14.79 7.95
CA VAL A 417 -1.02 -16.00 8.77
C VAL A 417 -2.30 -16.73 8.42
N GLY A 418 -3.41 -16.02 8.22
CA GLY A 418 -4.70 -16.62 7.89
C GLY A 418 -4.72 -17.32 6.53
N CYS A 419 -4.15 -16.69 5.50
CA CYS A 419 -3.95 -17.31 4.20
C CYS A 419 -3.04 -18.55 4.29
N SER A 420 -1.89 -18.43 4.96
CA SER A 420 -0.94 -19.54 5.14
C SER A 420 -1.48 -20.65 6.05
N ALA A 421 -2.35 -20.34 7.01
CA ALA A 421 -2.95 -21.30 7.92
C ALA A 421 -3.82 -22.31 7.16
N GLY A 422 -4.51 -21.91 6.09
CA GLY A 422 -5.26 -22.84 5.25
C GLY A 422 -4.36 -23.90 4.60
N ALA A 423 -3.24 -23.47 4.02
CA ALA A 423 -2.24 -24.37 3.43
C ALA A 423 -1.59 -25.29 4.48
N TRP A 424 -1.24 -24.71 5.63
CA TRP A 424 -0.70 -25.45 6.77
C TRP A 424 -1.68 -26.52 7.25
N PHE A 425 -2.96 -26.17 7.38
CA PHE A 425 -4.00 -27.07 7.86
C PHE A 425 -4.21 -28.24 6.89
N ILE A 426 -4.29 -27.98 5.58
CA ILE A 426 -4.36 -29.04 4.56
C ILE A 426 -3.12 -29.94 4.64
N SER A 427 -1.92 -29.36 4.67
CA SER A 427 -0.68 -30.15 4.67
C SER A 427 -0.42 -30.88 5.99
N TYR A 428 -0.95 -30.40 7.10
CA TYR A 428 -0.81 -31.05 8.41
C TYR A 428 -1.75 -32.25 8.54
N PHE A 429 -2.97 -32.16 8.01
CA PHE A 429 -3.98 -33.23 8.10
C PHE A 429 -4.03 -34.16 6.89
N THR A 430 -3.22 -33.90 5.86
CA THR A 430 -3.06 -34.81 4.72
C THR A 430 -1.90 -35.77 5.00
N PRO A 431 -2.05 -37.08 4.71
CA PRO A 431 -1.02 -38.07 4.94
C PRO A 431 0.36 -37.72 4.35
N THR A 432 1.44 -37.86 5.12
CA THR A 432 1.42 -38.26 6.53
C THR A 432 1.00 -37.11 7.45
N VAL A 433 0.06 -37.42 8.34
CA VAL A 433 -0.49 -36.45 9.30
C VAL A 433 0.61 -35.97 10.24
N GLY A 434 0.67 -34.67 10.45
CA GLY A 434 1.58 -34.03 11.39
C GLY A 434 2.48 -32.97 10.76
N LEU A 435 3.56 -32.67 11.48
CA LEU A 435 4.58 -31.72 11.04
C LEU A 435 5.60 -32.44 10.15
N GLY A 436 5.32 -32.47 8.84
CA GLY A 436 6.24 -32.94 7.81
C GLY A 436 7.09 -31.82 7.22
N CYS A 437 7.88 -32.12 6.19
CA CYS A 437 8.69 -31.10 5.50
C CYS A 437 7.84 -29.95 4.92
N ARG A 438 6.61 -30.24 4.50
CA ARG A 438 5.70 -29.27 3.88
C ARG A 438 5.06 -28.32 4.90
N SER A 439 4.26 -28.87 5.82
CA SER A 439 3.63 -28.10 6.91
C SER A 439 4.67 -27.46 7.83
N GLY A 440 5.78 -28.14 8.10
CA GLY A 440 6.95 -27.60 8.78
C GLY A 440 7.61 -26.46 7.99
N GLY A 441 7.75 -26.60 6.68
CA GLY A 441 8.24 -25.55 5.79
C GLY A 441 7.39 -24.29 5.87
N TYR A 442 6.06 -24.40 5.76
CA TYR A 442 5.18 -23.24 5.94
C TYR A 442 5.32 -22.60 7.32
N THR A 443 5.47 -23.42 8.36
CA THR A 443 5.69 -22.94 9.74
C THR A 443 6.98 -22.13 9.85
N VAL A 444 8.08 -22.61 9.27
CA VAL A 444 9.38 -21.93 9.25
C VAL A 444 9.26 -20.58 8.54
N PHE A 445 8.64 -20.54 7.36
CA PHE A 445 8.45 -19.31 6.60
C PHE A 445 7.62 -18.26 7.38
N VAL A 446 6.46 -18.66 7.90
CA VAL A 446 5.56 -17.76 8.63
C VAL A 446 6.21 -17.28 9.93
N SER A 447 6.91 -18.16 10.64
CA SER A 447 7.63 -17.80 11.88
C SER A 447 8.78 -16.83 11.60
N ALA A 448 9.54 -17.04 10.53
CA ALA A 448 10.60 -16.12 10.12
C ALA A 448 10.03 -14.75 9.73
N ALA A 449 8.93 -14.71 8.96
CA ALA A 449 8.25 -13.47 8.58
C ALA A 449 7.70 -12.71 9.80
N LEU A 450 7.09 -13.42 10.76
CA LEU A 450 6.59 -12.84 12.01
C LEU A 450 7.76 -12.35 12.89
N GLY A 451 8.83 -13.14 13.01
CA GLY A 451 10.03 -12.77 13.74
C GLY A 451 10.68 -11.50 13.18
N LEU A 452 10.81 -11.40 11.86
CA LEU A 452 11.30 -10.19 11.19
C LEU A 452 10.44 -8.96 11.54
N LEU A 453 9.11 -9.12 11.55
CA LEU A 453 8.21 -8.05 11.94
C LEU A 453 8.37 -7.63 13.41
N VAL A 454 8.39 -8.60 14.33
CA VAL A 454 8.54 -8.35 15.77
C VAL A 454 9.86 -7.65 16.06
N VAL A 455 10.97 -8.10 15.46
CA VAL A 455 12.27 -7.45 15.60
C VAL A 455 12.26 -6.05 14.99
N GLU A 456 11.63 -5.84 13.83
CA GLU A 456 11.49 -4.51 13.22
C GLU A 456 10.72 -3.53 14.13
N MET A 457 9.64 -3.99 14.76
CA MET A 457 8.86 -3.21 15.72
C MET A 457 9.61 -2.96 17.04
N ALA A 458 10.35 -3.95 17.54
CA ALA A 458 11.17 -3.80 18.75
C ALA A 458 12.31 -2.80 18.53
N VAL A 459 13.04 -2.91 17.41
CA VAL A 459 14.09 -1.94 17.02
C VAL A 459 13.49 -0.55 16.88
N TRP A 460 12.29 -0.45 16.30
CA TRP A 460 11.62 0.83 16.20
C TRP A 460 11.29 1.42 17.57
N TRP A 461 10.64 0.64 18.45
CA TRP A 461 10.22 1.06 19.79
C TRP A 461 11.40 1.46 20.67
N LEU A 462 12.48 0.67 20.68
CA LEU A 462 13.70 0.97 21.42
C LEU A 462 14.32 2.30 20.97
N MET A 463 14.36 2.55 19.67
CA MET A 463 14.93 3.77 19.11
C MET A 463 14.05 5.00 19.37
N ASP A 464 12.72 4.84 19.39
CA ASP A 464 11.81 5.92 19.74
C ASP A 464 11.87 6.28 21.23
N ALA A 465 11.90 5.27 22.11
CA ALA A 465 12.08 5.46 23.54
C ALA A 465 13.39 6.19 23.86
N GLN A 466 14.48 5.84 23.16
CA GLN A 466 15.75 6.56 23.28
C GLN A 466 15.64 8.02 22.79
N LYS A 467 14.98 8.27 21.65
CA LYS A 467 14.75 9.62 21.11
C LYS A 467 14.06 10.52 22.13
N GLN A 468 13.02 10.01 22.82
CA GLN A 468 12.30 10.77 23.84
C GLN A 468 13.18 11.09 25.07
N ARG A 469 13.96 10.11 25.56
CA ARG A 469 14.89 10.33 26.68
C ARG A 469 15.96 11.37 26.34
N LEU A 470 16.55 11.24 25.14
CA LEU A 470 17.56 12.18 24.63
C LEU A 470 17.00 13.59 24.47
N LYS A 471 15.75 13.75 24.01
CA LYS A 471 15.09 15.06 23.91
C LYS A 471 15.01 15.75 25.28
N ARG A 472 14.59 15.04 26.33
CA ARG A 472 14.51 15.59 27.70
C ARG A 472 15.88 16.01 28.24
N LEU A 473 16.89 15.18 28.03
CA LEU A 473 18.26 15.51 28.44
C LEU A 473 18.81 16.72 27.66
N TRP A 474 18.47 16.83 26.38
CA TRP A 474 18.90 17.95 25.54
C TRP A 474 18.27 19.28 25.98
N GLU A 475 16.97 19.26 26.30
CA GLU A 475 16.25 20.42 26.87
C GLU A 475 16.85 20.84 28.23
N ALA A 476 17.36 19.89 29.02
CA ALA A 476 17.95 20.16 30.34
C ALA A 476 19.38 20.73 30.28
N TYR A 477 20.21 20.36 29.31
CA TYR A 477 21.66 20.62 29.34
C TYR A 477 22.18 21.76 28.46
N GLY A 478 21.32 22.54 27.78
CA GLY A 478 21.76 23.72 27.03
C GLY A 478 22.65 23.39 25.83
N ALA A 479 22.03 23.30 24.66
CA ALA A 479 22.60 22.87 23.39
C ALA A 479 24.00 23.45 23.04
N ARG A 480 25.04 22.61 23.01
CA ARG A 480 26.31 22.96 22.31
C ARG A 480 27.00 21.87 21.47
N ARG A 481 26.46 20.66 21.27
CA ARG A 481 27.04 19.75 20.25
C ARG A 481 26.06 18.76 19.61
N PHE A 482 25.73 19.03 18.34
CA PHE A 482 24.76 18.32 17.48
C PHE A 482 25.28 16.97 16.91
N SER A 483 26.14 16.24 17.62
CA SER A 483 26.86 15.07 17.06
C SER A 483 26.14 13.71 17.24
N THR A 484 25.22 13.58 18.21
CA THR A 484 24.60 12.29 18.55
C THR A 484 23.54 11.81 17.54
N SER A 485 22.83 12.74 16.88
CA SER A 485 21.84 12.37 15.84
C SER A 485 22.48 11.57 14.69
N GLN A 486 23.77 11.78 14.40
CA GLN A 486 24.47 11.05 13.35
C GLN A 486 24.60 9.55 13.65
N LYS A 487 24.92 9.18 14.91
CA LYS A 487 25.19 7.80 15.34
C LYS A 487 23.97 6.87 15.25
N HIS A 488 22.77 7.34 15.63
CA HIS A 488 21.55 6.51 15.64
C HIS A 488 21.14 5.98 14.25
N HIS A 489 21.41 6.76 13.21
CA HIS A 489 21.07 6.33 11.85
C HIS A 489 22.09 5.38 11.26
N THR A 490 23.35 5.46 11.69
CA THR A 490 24.36 4.45 11.34
C THR A 490 23.90 3.09 11.84
N PHE A 491 23.33 3.02 13.05
CA PHE A 491 22.79 1.77 13.59
C PHE A 491 21.59 1.23 12.81
N ARG A 492 20.59 2.06 12.48
CA ARG A 492 19.43 1.62 11.67
C ARG A 492 19.84 1.12 10.27
N LYS A 493 20.74 1.85 9.61
CA LYS A 493 21.28 1.44 8.30
C LYS A 493 22.10 0.15 8.42
N TYR A 494 22.86 0.00 9.49
CA TYR A 494 23.62 -1.20 9.77
C TYR A 494 22.70 -2.41 9.96
N LEU A 495 21.67 -2.31 10.81
CA LEU A 495 20.68 -3.37 10.97
C LEU A 495 19.92 -3.68 9.68
N GLU A 496 19.54 -2.65 8.92
CA GLU A 496 18.90 -2.83 7.62
C GLU A 496 19.76 -3.70 6.69
N TRP A 497 21.04 -3.37 6.55
CA TRP A 497 21.94 -4.03 5.61
C TRP A 497 22.49 -5.37 6.08
N MET A 498 22.85 -5.48 7.36
CA MET A 498 23.50 -6.67 7.90
C MET A 498 22.54 -7.71 8.45
N PHE A 499 21.33 -7.30 8.87
CA PHE A 499 20.38 -8.19 9.53
C PHE A 499 19.11 -8.38 8.70
N PHE A 500 18.36 -7.30 8.44
CA PHE A 500 17.02 -7.44 7.84
C PHE A 500 17.07 -7.87 6.38
N ARG A 501 17.91 -7.26 5.52
CA ARG A 501 17.98 -7.62 4.10
C ARG A 501 18.44 -9.07 3.86
N PRO A 502 19.51 -9.58 4.50
CA PRO A 502 19.92 -10.97 4.32
C PRO A 502 18.85 -11.96 4.78
N LEU A 503 18.18 -11.69 5.90
CA LEU A 503 17.10 -12.56 6.38
C LEU A 503 15.85 -12.52 5.50
N GLU A 504 15.49 -11.35 4.96
CA GLU A 504 14.41 -11.24 3.96
C GLU A 504 14.74 -12.01 2.68
N LEU A 505 16.00 -11.93 2.21
CA LEU A 505 16.47 -12.70 1.06
C LEU A 505 16.46 -14.21 1.35
N ALA A 506 16.92 -14.61 2.53
CA ALA A 506 16.91 -16.01 2.95
C ALA A 506 15.48 -16.55 3.04
N ASN A 507 14.56 -15.80 3.67
CA ASN A 507 13.16 -16.22 3.78
C ASN A 507 12.44 -16.22 2.42
N THR A 508 12.79 -15.29 1.52
CA THR A 508 12.33 -15.31 0.12
C THR A 508 12.85 -16.53 -0.62
N GLY A 509 14.14 -16.82 -0.52
CA GLY A 509 14.75 -18.01 -1.12
C GLY A 509 14.12 -19.29 -0.59
N PHE A 510 13.77 -19.32 0.70
CA PHE A 510 13.06 -20.43 1.31
C PHE A 510 11.63 -20.58 0.77
N LEU A 511 10.87 -19.49 0.58
CA LEU A 511 9.56 -19.55 -0.08
C LEU A 511 9.66 -20.05 -1.53
N CYS A 512 10.64 -19.58 -2.29
CA CYS A 512 10.90 -20.06 -3.64
C CYS A 512 11.26 -21.55 -3.64
N TYR A 513 12.09 -21.99 -2.68
CA TYR A 513 12.40 -23.40 -2.48
C TYR A 513 11.14 -24.21 -2.21
N LEU A 514 10.26 -23.78 -1.30
CA LEU A 514 9.00 -24.48 -1.02
C LEU A 514 8.13 -24.61 -2.28
N ALA A 515 7.99 -23.52 -3.05
CA ALA A 515 7.22 -23.55 -4.29
C ALA A 515 7.81 -24.53 -5.32
N MET A 516 9.13 -24.50 -5.53
CA MET A 516 9.80 -25.43 -6.46
C MET A 516 9.76 -26.87 -5.97
N ALA A 517 10.09 -27.11 -4.70
CA ALA A 517 10.10 -28.43 -4.08
C ALA A 517 8.73 -29.10 -4.16
N GLN A 518 7.65 -28.35 -3.89
CA GLN A 518 6.29 -28.86 -4.00
C GLN A 518 5.89 -29.12 -5.45
N THR A 519 6.28 -28.24 -6.37
CA THR A 519 5.99 -28.38 -7.81
C THR A 519 6.57 -29.66 -8.40
N ILE A 520 7.83 -29.99 -8.07
CA ILE A 520 8.52 -31.15 -8.64
C ILE A 520 8.39 -32.42 -7.79
N GLY A 521 7.79 -32.34 -6.60
CA GLY A 521 7.72 -33.46 -5.66
C GLY A 521 9.04 -33.74 -4.93
N ALA A 522 9.89 -32.74 -4.73
CA ALA A 522 11.18 -32.90 -4.05
C ALA A 522 11.03 -33.38 -2.59
N ASP A 523 9.89 -33.06 -1.97
CA ASP A 523 9.54 -33.49 -0.61
C ASP A 523 9.05 -34.95 -0.54
N ASN A 524 8.99 -35.68 -1.66
CA ASN A 524 8.69 -37.11 -1.65
C ASN A 524 9.97 -37.88 -1.33
N THR A 525 10.37 -37.83 -0.06
CA THR A 525 11.49 -38.61 0.51
C THR A 525 11.02 -39.33 1.75
N CYS A 526 11.70 -40.42 2.16
CA CYS A 526 11.33 -41.13 3.39
C CYS A 526 11.35 -40.23 4.63
N ASN A 527 12.23 -39.21 4.69
CA ASN A 527 12.26 -38.27 5.81
C ASN A 527 11.01 -37.41 5.89
N CYS A 528 10.58 -36.87 4.75
CA CYS A 528 9.46 -35.95 4.66
C CYS A 528 8.13 -36.69 4.74
N MET A 529 8.03 -37.83 4.05
CA MET A 529 6.84 -38.67 4.03
C MET A 529 6.59 -39.38 5.36
N THR A 530 7.55 -39.45 6.29
CA THR A 530 7.32 -40.05 7.61
C THR A 530 7.01 -39.02 8.70
N SER A 531 6.93 -37.72 8.36
CA SER A 531 6.64 -36.62 9.29
C SER A 531 7.52 -36.59 10.54
N GLY A 532 8.84 -36.79 10.36
CA GLY A 532 9.79 -36.91 11.47
C GLY A 532 9.97 -35.67 12.36
N TRP A 533 9.33 -34.53 12.08
CA TRP A 533 9.46 -33.33 12.94
C TRP A 533 8.43 -33.26 14.06
N ALA A 534 7.33 -34.04 13.99
CA ALA A 534 6.29 -34.06 15.03
C ALA A 534 6.46 -35.25 15.99
N PRO A 535 6.14 -35.07 17.29
CA PRO A 535 6.00 -36.19 18.22
C PRO A 535 4.84 -37.08 17.74
N GLY A 536 5.14 -38.34 17.45
CA GLY A 536 4.18 -39.30 16.86
C GLY A 536 4.28 -39.48 15.34
N GLY A 537 5.23 -38.80 14.68
CA GLY A 537 5.70 -39.18 13.35
C GLY A 537 6.73 -40.31 13.41
N GLY A 538 7.42 -40.55 12.29
CA GLY A 538 8.47 -41.57 12.16
C GLY A 538 8.06 -42.83 11.39
N TYR A 539 6.89 -42.82 10.75
CA TYR A 539 6.37 -43.94 9.97
C TYR A 539 5.68 -43.52 8.67
N LEU A 540 5.62 -44.44 7.73
CA LEU A 540 4.92 -44.30 6.45
C LEU A 540 3.94 -45.48 6.32
N ASP A 541 2.68 -45.21 6.03
CA ASP A 541 1.68 -46.24 5.74
C ASP A 541 1.49 -46.38 4.23
N PHE A 542 1.89 -47.52 3.66
CA PHE A 542 1.79 -47.75 2.21
C PHE A 542 0.36 -47.93 1.69
N THR A 543 -0.64 -48.06 2.57
CA THR A 543 -2.04 -48.07 2.14
C THR A 543 -2.64 -46.67 2.04
N GLN A 544 -2.01 -45.65 2.65
CA GLN A 544 -2.54 -44.29 2.71
C GLN A 544 -1.53 -43.19 2.35
N TRP A 545 -0.33 -43.54 1.86
CA TRP A 545 0.73 -42.56 1.57
C TRP A 545 0.39 -41.61 0.41
N ASN A 546 -0.39 -42.08 -0.57
CA ASN A 546 -0.78 -41.31 -1.75
C ASN A 546 -2.26 -40.92 -1.74
N VAL A 547 -3.11 -41.64 -0.99
CA VAL A 547 -4.55 -41.39 -0.88
C VAL A 547 -4.98 -41.49 0.57
N ALA A 548 -5.52 -40.41 1.11
CA ALA A 548 -6.11 -40.37 2.43
C ALA A 548 -7.56 -40.87 2.40
N ASN A 549 -7.84 -42.02 3.01
CA ASN A 549 -9.18 -42.61 3.01
C ASN A 549 -10.03 -42.25 4.24
N SER A 550 -9.55 -41.36 5.11
CA SER A 550 -10.28 -40.96 6.33
C SER A 550 -11.31 -39.88 6.02
N ASP A 551 -12.56 -40.10 6.44
CA ASP A 551 -13.66 -39.13 6.31
C ASP A 551 -13.34 -37.77 6.94
N SER A 552 -12.43 -37.75 7.92
CA SER A 552 -12.00 -36.51 8.58
C SER A 552 -11.20 -35.60 7.65
N VAL A 553 -10.50 -36.15 6.66
CA VAL A 553 -9.67 -35.39 5.71
C VAL A 553 -10.52 -34.41 4.92
N LYS A 554 -11.73 -34.83 4.52
CA LYS A 554 -12.71 -33.98 3.84
C LYS A 554 -13.01 -32.72 4.65
N ASN A 555 -13.34 -32.91 5.93
CA ASN A 555 -13.69 -31.82 6.83
C ASN A 555 -12.50 -30.88 7.02
N PHE A 556 -11.29 -31.43 7.11
CA PHE A 556 -10.09 -30.62 7.27
C PHE A 556 -9.77 -29.79 6.02
N TRP A 557 -9.92 -30.36 4.83
CA TRP A 557 -9.72 -29.63 3.57
C TRP A 557 -10.76 -28.52 3.38
N ILE A 558 -12.02 -28.79 3.71
CA ILE A 558 -13.08 -27.77 3.69
C ILE A 558 -12.72 -26.64 4.64
N ALA A 559 -12.31 -26.94 5.87
CA ALA A 559 -11.94 -25.93 6.85
C ALA A 559 -10.72 -25.11 6.40
N GLY A 560 -9.64 -25.76 5.96
CA GLY A 560 -8.42 -25.10 5.49
C GLY A 560 -8.67 -24.16 4.30
N THR A 561 -9.38 -24.66 3.28
CA THR A 561 -9.77 -23.85 2.11
C THR A 561 -10.68 -22.70 2.51
N SER A 562 -11.69 -22.96 3.35
CA SER A 562 -12.63 -21.93 3.79
C SER A 562 -11.94 -20.80 4.55
N ILE A 563 -11.00 -21.12 5.45
CA ILE A 563 -10.24 -20.11 6.22
C ILE A 563 -9.46 -19.20 5.26
N ALA A 564 -8.63 -19.78 4.39
CA ALA A 564 -7.79 -19.00 3.49
C ALA A 564 -8.62 -18.18 2.48
N CYS A 565 -9.63 -18.77 1.85
CA CYS A 565 -10.50 -18.07 0.90
C CYS A 565 -11.31 -16.95 1.56
N THR A 566 -11.82 -17.16 2.78
CA THR A 566 -12.57 -16.13 3.51
C THR A 566 -11.67 -14.95 3.86
N ILE A 567 -10.48 -15.22 4.41
CA ILE A 567 -9.53 -14.16 4.80
C ILE A 567 -9.05 -13.40 3.57
N MET A 568 -8.67 -14.09 2.50
CA MET A 568 -8.29 -13.45 1.24
C MET A 568 -9.44 -12.61 0.67
N GLY A 569 -10.65 -13.16 0.59
CA GLY A 569 -11.83 -12.49 0.03
C GLY A 569 -12.23 -11.24 0.80
N LEU A 570 -12.29 -11.32 2.13
CA LEU A 570 -12.57 -10.17 3.00
C LEU A 570 -11.49 -9.08 2.85
N SER A 571 -10.23 -9.48 2.72
CA SER A 571 -9.11 -8.55 2.55
C SER A 571 -9.17 -7.84 1.20
N MET A 572 -9.42 -8.57 0.11
CA MET A 572 -9.63 -7.97 -1.21
C MET A 572 -10.83 -7.01 -1.20
N LEU A 573 -11.95 -7.42 -0.58
CA LEU A 573 -13.14 -6.58 -0.46
C LEU A 573 -12.83 -5.28 0.31
N TYR A 574 -12.10 -5.37 1.42
CA TYR A 574 -11.66 -4.20 2.19
C TYR A 574 -10.78 -3.25 1.34
N ILE A 575 -9.84 -3.78 0.57
CA ILE A 575 -8.95 -2.96 -0.27
C ILE A 575 -9.72 -2.28 -1.41
N VAL A 576 -10.61 -3.01 -2.09
CA VAL A 576 -11.47 -2.46 -3.13
C VAL A 576 -12.39 -1.38 -2.55
N MET A 577 -12.92 -1.62 -1.36
CA MET A 577 -13.72 -0.64 -0.64
C MET A 577 -12.92 0.64 -0.37
N GLU A 578 -11.75 0.56 0.24
CA GLU A 578 -10.86 1.71 0.48
C GLU A 578 -10.51 2.45 -0.81
N TRP A 579 -10.23 1.72 -1.89
CA TRP A 579 -10.00 2.32 -3.21
C TRP A 579 -11.22 3.08 -3.73
N CYS A 580 -12.42 2.50 -3.64
CA CYS A 580 -13.67 3.17 -4.01
C CYS A 580 -13.94 4.41 -3.15
N LEU A 581 -13.63 4.37 -1.86
CA LEU A 581 -13.76 5.52 -0.95
C LEU A 581 -12.85 6.69 -1.36
N GLN A 582 -11.66 6.38 -1.88
CA GLN A 582 -10.64 7.36 -2.28
C GLN A 582 -10.77 7.81 -3.75
N SER A 583 -11.64 7.19 -4.54
CA SER A 583 -11.77 7.42 -5.99
C SER A 583 -12.08 8.88 -6.37
N HIS A 584 -12.86 9.59 -5.55
CA HIS A 584 -13.23 10.99 -5.78
C HIS A 584 -12.02 11.94 -5.70
N LEU A 585 -11.02 11.64 -4.86
CA LEU A 585 -9.76 12.42 -4.82
C LEU A 585 -8.94 12.25 -6.10
N SER A 586 -9.05 11.09 -6.73
CA SER A 586 -8.23 10.68 -7.88
C SER A 586 -8.85 11.09 -9.22
N THR A 587 -10.09 11.55 -9.21
CA THR A 587 -10.82 11.93 -10.42
C THR A 587 -10.44 13.36 -10.82
N ALA A 588 -9.86 13.50 -12.02
CA ALA A 588 -9.38 14.78 -12.53
C ALA A 588 -10.52 15.78 -12.75
N ASP A 589 -11.60 15.33 -13.37
CA ASP A 589 -12.81 16.12 -13.58
C ASP A 589 -13.54 16.39 -12.25
N ILE A 590 -13.97 17.63 -12.05
CA ILE A 590 -14.57 18.08 -10.79
C ILE A 590 -16.01 17.58 -10.67
N GLU A 591 -16.77 17.62 -11.76
CA GLU A 591 -18.16 17.19 -11.77
C GLU A 591 -18.26 15.69 -11.50
N SER A 592 -17.47 14.90 -12.22
CA SER A 592 -17.32 13.46 -12.00
C SER A 592 -16.86 13.13 -10.59
N ALA A 593 -15.94 13.92 -10.01
CA ALA A 593 -15.50 13.70 -8.64
C ALA A 593 -16.60 14.00 -7.61
N SER A 594 -17.36 15.08 -7.80
CA SER A 594 -18.50 15.42 -6.92
C SER A 594 -19.59 14.35 -6.98
N HIS A 595 -19.86 13.82 -8.17
CA HIS A 595 -20.78 12.72 -8.36
C HIS A 595 -20.25 11.42 -7.75
N GLY A 596 -18.95 11.14 -7.93
CA GLY A 596 -18.24 10.05 -7.26
C GLY A 596 -18.39 10.12 -5.75
N LEU A 597 -18.18 11.30 -5.15
CA LEU A 597 -18.35 11.53 -3.71
C LEU A 597 -19.77 11.23 -3.23
N ARG A 598 -20.80 11.65 -3.98
CA ARG A 598 -22.21 11.32 -3.68
C ARG A 598 -22.45 9.81 -3.73
N ARG A 599 -21.89 9.11 -4.72
CA ARG A 599 -21.96 7.64 -4.81
C ARG A 599 -21.25 6.99 -3.64
N THR A 600 -20.05 7.46 -3.26
CA THR A 600 -19.31 6.98 -2.09
C THR A 600 -20.11 7.13 -0.80
N ARG A 601 -20.81 8.26 -0.60
CA ARG A 601 -21.69 8.48 0.55
C ARG A 601 -22.85 7.47 0.60
N ARG A 602 -23.55 7.29 -0.54
CA ARG A 602 -24.62 6.29 -0.65
C ARG A 602 -24.10 4.88 -0.40
N PHE A 603 -22.97 4.53 -0.99
CA PHE A 603 -22.32 3.24 -0.80
C PHE A 603 -21.96 2.98 0.68
N ARG A 604 -21.35 3.95 1.37
CA ARG A 604 -21.09 3.85 2.81
C ARG A 604 -22.38 3.63 3.60
N TYR A 605 -23.42 4.40 3.31
CA TYR A 605 -24.72 4.26 3.97
C TYR A 605 -25.29 2.85 3.76
N SER A 606 -25.33 2.36 2.52
CA SER A 606 -25.81 1.01 2.20
C SER A 606 -24.98 -0.07 2.91
N LEU A 607 -23.65 0.04 2.87
CA LEU A 607 -22.75 -0.93 3.50
C LEU A 607 -22.95 -0.99 5.02
N TYR A 608 -23.01 0.16 5.69
CA TYR A 608 -23.25 0.19 7.14
C TYR A 608 -24.63 -0.36 7.50
N THR A 609 -25.64 -0.09 6.68
CA THR A 609 -26.99 -0.65 6.88
C THR A 609 -26.96 -2.18 6.78
N ILE A 610 -26.24 -2.73 5.79
CA ILE A 610 -26.11 -4.19 5.62
C ILE A 610 -25.30 -4.83 6.75
N LEU A 611 -24.16 -4.24 7.13
CA LEU A 611 -23.27 -4.83 8.13
C LEU A 611 -23.77 -4.71 9.57
N LEU A 612 -24.42 -3.61 9.93
CA LEU A 612 -24.83 -3.32 11.31
C LEU A 612 -26.31 -3.57 11.56
N GLY A 613 -27.10 -3.91 10.53
CA GLY A 613 -28.49 -4.32 10.66
C GLY A 613 -29.47 -3.25 11.19
N ALA A 614 -29.04 -2.00 11.41
CA ALA A 614 -29.88 -0.94 11.93
C ALA A 614 -29.49 0.46 11.40
N PRO A 615 -30.33 1.13 10.59
CA PRO A 615 -30.06 2.47 10.05
C PRO A 615 -30.11 3.57 11.13
N ASP A 616 -30.93 3.42 12.17
CA ASP A 616 -31.16 4.49 13.17
C ASP A 616 -30.00 4.66 14.17
N ALA A 617 -29.11 3.69 14.26
CA ALA A 617 -27.88 3.80 15.07
C ALA A 617 -26.80 4.68 14.38
N MET A 618 -26.99 5.13 13.13
CA MET A 618 -25.90 5.75 12.36
C MET A 618 -25.43 7.12 12.86
N SER A 619 -26.27 7.97 13.46
CA SER A 619 -25.84 9.34 13.80
C SER A 619 -25.04 9.43 15.11
N LYS A 620 -25.38 8.61 16.12
CA LYS A 620 -24.71 8.62 17.43
C LYS A 620 -23.64 7.54 17.57
N THR A 621 -23.80 6.41 16.89
CA THR A 621 -22.92 5.24 17.08
C THR A 621 -21.78 5.16 16.06
N SER A 622 -21.88 5.77 14.88
CA SER A 622 -20.73 5.86 13.93
C SER A 622 -19.58 6.68 14.51
N LEU A 623 -19.87 7.86 15.07
CA LEU A 623 -18.88 8.66 15.79
C LEU A 623 -18.40 7.95 17.07
N ARG A 624 -19.28 7.23 17.79
CA ARG A 624 -18.91 6.51 19.01
C ARG A 624 -18.17 5.19 18.77
N TRP A 625 -18.37 4.47 17.68
CA TRP A 625 -17.60 3.26 17.36
C TRP A 625 -16.21 3.64 16.86
N HIS A 626 -16.12 4.67 16.01
CA HIS A 626 -14.84 5.29 15.68
C HIS A 626 -14.20 6.01 16.87
N ALA A 627 -14.93 6.45 17.89
CA ALA A 627 -14.34 7.01 19.11
C ALA A 627 -14.03 5.96 20.17
N SER A 628 -14.77 4.86 20.28
CA SER A 628 -14.65 3.87 21.38
C SER A 628 -13.61 2.79 21.06
N ILE A 629 -13.43 2.43 19.79
CA ILE A 629 -12.29 1.60 19.37
C ILE A 629 -11.00 2.43 19.29
N PHE A 630 -11.09 3.75 19.02
CA PHE A 630 -9.91 4.63 18.90
C PHE A 630 -9.58 5.46 20.16
N CYS A 631 -10.45 5.43 21.17
CA CYS A 631 -10.23 5.96 22.51
C CYS A 631 -10.41 4.85 23.55
N THR A 632 -9.71 3.72 23.39
CA THR A 632 -9.09 3.19 24.58
C THR A 632 -8.28 4.33 25.18
N LYS A 633 -8.75 4.90 26.29
CA LYS A 633 -7.99 5.80 27.16
C LYS A 633 -6.76 5.01 27.64
N ILE A 634 -5.78 4.82 26.78
CA ILE A 634 -4.41 4.57 27.23
C ILE A 634 -3.99 5.92 27.78
N HIS A 635 -4.23 6.09 29.08
CA HIS A 635 -3.83 7.27 29.83
C HIS A 635 -2.32 7.43 29.67
N HIS A 636 -1.90 8.30 28.74
CA HIS A 636 -0.56 8.86 28.80
C HIS A 636 -0.52 9.65 30.12
N PRO A 637 0.35 9.30 31.09
CA PRO A 637 0.35 9.95 32.42
C PRO A 637 0.56 11.47 32.36
N HIS A 638 1.08 11.98 31.25
CA HIS A 638 1.36 13.39 31.03
C HIS A 638 0.16 14.22 30.54
N SER A 639 -0.81 13.64 29.82
CA SER A 639 -1.97 14.42 29.34
C SER A 639 -2.96 14.75 30.45
N ALA A 640 -3.02 13.92 31.49
CA ALA A 640 -3.86 14.17 32.67
C ALA A 640 -3.41 15.42 33.45
N ARG A 641 -2.10 15.67 33.60
CA ARG A 641 -1.58 16.89 34.27
C ARG A 641 -1.78 18.16 33.42
N TYR A 642 -1.62 18.06 32.11
CA TYR A 642 -1.84 19.20 31.21
C TYR A 642 -3.33 19.56 31.15
N ASN A 643 -4.20 18.56 30.97
CA ASN A 643 -5.65 18.78 30.97
C ASN A 643 -6.18 19.28 32.31
N ARG A 644 -5.55 18.91 33.44
CA ARG A 644 -5.90 19.46 34.75
C ARG A 644 -5.58 20.95 34.84
N LYS A 645 -4.40 21.38 34.39
CA LYS A 645 -4.02 22.82 34.36
C LYS A 645 -4.86 23.64 33.39
N VAL A 646 -5.26 23.04 32.26
CA VAL A 646 -6.15 23.69 31.29
C VAL A 646 -7.58 23.77 31.83
N ALA A 647 -8.09 22.72 32.48
CA ALA A 647 -9.39 22.74 33.16
C ALA A 647 -9.41 23.78 34.30
N GLU A 648 -8.35 23.86 35.11
CA GLU A 648 -8.19 24.89 36.15
C GLU A 648 -8.15 26.30 35.54
N SER A 649 -7.51 26.49 34.38
CA SER A 649 -7.50 27.78 33.66
C SER A 649 -8.86 28.13 33.02
N TYR A 650 -9.65 27.13 32.61
CA TYR A 650 -11.00 27.34 32.07
C TYR A 650 -12.02 27.65 33.17
N GLU A 651 -11.94 26.99 34.33
CA GLU A 651 -12.75 27.34 35.50
C GLU A 651 -12.43 28.77 35.99
N LEU A 652 -11.16 29.16 36.05
CA LEU A 652 -10.78 30.53 36.43
C LEU A 652 -11.34 31.59 35.48
N LYS A 653 -11.38 31.33 34.16
CA LYS A 653 -11.99 32.25 33.18
C LYS A 653 -13.51 32.28 33.26
N HIS A 654 -14.18 31.14 33.48
CA HIS A 654 -15.64 31.12 33.60
C HIS A 654 -16.13 31.78 34.89
N THR A 655 -15.41 31.61 36.00
CA THR A 655 -15.77 32.24 37.27
C THR A 655 -15.59 33.77 37.22
N ALA A 656 -14.57 34.26 36.50
CA ALA A 656 -14.34 35.69 36.29
C ALA A 656 -15.38 36.35 35.35
N THR A 657 -15.97 35.59 34.42
CA THR A 657 -16.93 36.14 33.44
C THR A 657 -18.36 36.16 33.99
N VAL A 658 -18.71 35.23 34.90
CA VAL A 658 -20.06 35.14 35.50
C VAL A 658 -20.28 36.21 36.59
N GLN A 659 -19.23 36.80 37.16
CA GLN A 659 -19.37 37.89 38.15
C GLN A 659 -19.51 39.30 37.55
N ALA A 660 -19.46 39.47 36.21
CA ALA A 660 -19.34 40.79 35.60
C ALA A 660 -20.62 41.37 34.97
N ASN A 661 -21.77 40.67 34.92
CA ASN A 661 -23.01 41.26 34.40
C ASN A 661 -24.28 40.47 34.79
N PRO A 662 -25.15 40.99 35.67
CA PRO A 662 -26.54 40.61 35.74
C PRO A 662 -27.38 41.68 35.03
N ILE A 663 -27.75 41.47 33.76
CA ILE A 663 -28.77 42.28 33.10
C ILE A 663 -29.91 41.37 32.64
N VAL A 664 -31.06 41.69 33.23
CA VAL A 664 -32.43 41.26 32.96
C VAL A 664 -32.77 41.40 31.48
N LEU A 665 -33.49 40.43 30.90
CA LEU A 665 -34.61 40.69 29.99
C LEU A 665 -35.44 39.40 29.80
N ALA A 666 -36.73 39.55 30.09
CA ALA A 666 -37.81 38.59 29.90
C ALA A 666 -38.56 38.90 28.59
N GLU A 667 -39.38 37.93 28.17
CA GLU A 667 -40.54 38.04 27.26
C GLU A 667 -40.29 38.40 25.78
N ASP A 668 -40.54 37.44 24.89
CA ASP A 668 -41.69 37.48 23.97
C ASP A 668 -41.69 36.24 23.04
N TYR A 669 -42.76 35.47 23.09
CA TYR A 669 -43.06 34.35 22.20
C TYR A 669 -44.58 34.39 21.94
N ASP A 670 -44.99 34.83 20.76
CA ASP A 670 -46.21 34.39 20.07
C ASP A 670 -46.32 35.02 18.67
N ASP A 671 -47.16 34.37 17.84
CA ASP A 671 -47.59 34.67 16.46
C ASP A 671 -46.68 34.18 15.30
N LEU A 672 -47.16 33.51 14.24
CA LEU A 672 -48.51 33.17 13.81
C LEU A 672 -48.48 32.05 12.75
N ASP A 673 -49.53 31.24 12.82
CA ASP A 673 -49.96 30.15 11.94
C ASP A 673 -50.60 30.70 10.63
N VAL A 674 -50.28 30.13 9.46
CA VAL A 674 -51.13 30.28 8.25
C VAL A 674 -51.22 28.95 7.51
N SER A 675 -52.37 28.31 7.72
CA SER A 675 -52.94 27.20 6.96
C SER A 675 -53.65 27.68 5.68
N ARG A 676 -53.65 26.85 4.62
CA ARG A 676 -54.73 26.60 3.61
C ARG A 676 -54.15 26.21 2.24
N SER A 677 -54.75 25.40 1.37
CA SER A 677 -55.84 24.40 1.39
C SER A 677 -55.95 23.86 -0.03
N ARG A 678 -56.33 22.58 -0.18
CA ARG A 678 -56.69 21.92 -1.44
C ARG A 678 -57.92 22.57 -2.09
N VAL A 679 -57.93 22.69 -3.42
CA VAL A 679 -59.15 22.76 -4.24
C VAL A 679 -59.03 21.77 -5.41
N ARG A 680 -60.11 21.02 -5.65
CA ARG A 680 -60.28 19.96 -6.64
C ARG A 680 -61.65 20.18 -7.29
N LYS A 681 -61.72 20.26 -8.63
CA LYS A 681 -62.84 19.88 -9.55
C LYS A 681 -62.43 20.32 -10.98
N ARG A 682 -62.29 19.47 -12.01
CA ARG A 682 -63.16 18.52 -12.77
C ARG A 682 -64.03 19.18 -13.86
N ASP A 683 -63.75 18.76 -15.10
CA ASP A 683 -64.56 18.59 -16.34
C ASP A 683 -65.29 19.85 -16.92
N ASP A 684 -65.35 20.17 -18.23
CA ASP A 684 -65.65 19.35 -19.42
C ASP A 684 -65.42 20.13 -20.77
N SER A 685 -65.32 19.37 -21.88
CA SER A 685 -65.76 19.66 -23.28
C SER A 685 -64.94 20.49 -24.31
N ALA A 686 -64.36 19.74 -25.26
CA ALA A 686 -64.35 19.82 -26.75
C ALA A 686 -64.44 21.17 -27.54
N SER A 687 -63.50 21.40 -28.48
CA SER A 687 -63.74 21.33 -29.95
C SER A 687 -62.60 21.93 -30.83
N SER A 688 -62.33 21.25 -31.96
CA SER A 688 -61.83 21.72 -33.30
C SER A 688 -60.40 22.28 -33.54
N ILE A 689 -59.56 21.43 -34.18
CA ILE A 689 -58.94 21.55 -35.53
C ILE A 689 -58.47 22.94 -36.03
N ASN A 690 -57.13 23.15 -36.18
CA ASN A 690 -56.44 23.32 -37.48
C ASN A 690 -54.92 23.64 -37.36
N LEU A 691 -54.13 22.92 -38.18
CA LEU A 691 -52.97 23.32 -39.02
C LEU A 691 -51.87 24.27 -38.48
N LEU A 692 -50.66 23.72 -38.28
CA LEU A 692 -49.44 23.93 -39.10
C LEU A 692 -48.16 23.51 -38.35
N LYS A 693 -47.43 22.55 -38.92
CA LYS A 693 -46.04 22.17 -38.63
C LYS A 693 -45.12 22.77 -39.69
N PRO A 694 -43.87 23.10 -39.36
CA PRO A 694 -42.77 22.99 -40.31
C PRO A 694 -41.76 21.92 -39.87
N GLU A 695 -41.35 21.13 -40.87
CA GLU A 695 -40.25 20.16 -40.91
C GLU A 695 -39.13 20.77 -41.80
N ILE A 696 -37.96 20.09 -41.90
CA ILE A 696 -36.73 20.35 -42.73
C ILE A 696 -35.50 20.55 -41.82
N ALA A 697 -34.32 19.93 -42.02
CA ALA A 697 -33.86 18.80 -42.83
C ALA A 697 -32.42 18.44 -42.37
N TYR A 698 -32.00 17.19 -42.59
CA TYR A 698 -30.60 16.75 -42.53
C TYR A 698 -30.23 16.17 -43.90
N SER A 699 -29.23 16.75 -44.56
CA SER A 699 -28.80 16.40 -45.92
C SER A 699 -27.73 15.29 -45.93
N ARG A 700 -27.93 14.32 -46.83
CA ARG A 700 -26.96 13.31 -47.28
C ARG A 700 -26.89 13.44 -48.81
N SER A 701 -25.70 13.50 -49.40
CA SER A 701 -25.55 13.41 -50.86
C SER A 701 -24.31 12.62 -51.26
N SER A 702 -24.53 11.64 -52.13
CA SER A 702 -23.56 10.89 -52.91
C SER A 702 -23.96 11.07 -54.37
N SER A 703 -23.00 11.25 -55.29
CA SER A 703 -23.20 10.99 -56.72
C SER A 703 -21.87 10.72 -57.41
N GLU A 704 -21.81 9.56 -58.06
CA GLU A 704 -20.78 9.08 -58.98
C GLU A 704 -20.95 9.69 -60.39
N HIS A 705 -19.87 9.72 -61.20
CA HIS A 705 -19.86 9.14 -62.56
C HIS A 705 -18.42 9.00 -63.13
N SER A 706 -18.19 7.89 -63.83
CA SER A 706 -16.98 7.36 -64.53
C SER A 706 -16.80 7.98 -65.95
N PRO A 707 -15.81 7.65 -66.84
CA PRO A 707 -15.26 6.29 -67.15
C PRO A 707 -13.81 6.10 -67.71
N HIS A 708 -13.40 4.80 -67.77
CA HIS A 708 -12.50 4.05 -68.69
C HIS A 708 -11.02 4.42 -68.99
N SER A 709 -10.07 3.51 -68.69
CA SER A 709 -9.43 2.56 -69.65
C SER A 709 -8.22 1.77 -69.06
N SER A 710 -8.21 0.44 -69.30
CA SER A 710 -7.11 -0.52 -69.64
C SER A 710 -5.64 -0.26 -69.20
N THR A 711 -4.76 -1.19 -68.76
CA THR A 711 -4.49 -2.61 -69.11
C THR A 711 -3.34 -3.23 -68.26
N ARG A 712 -3.34 -4.58 -68.07
CA ARG A 712 -2.22 -5.57 -67.97
C ARG A 712 -1.24 -5.57 -66.76
N ILE A 713 -1.26 -6.57 -65.86
CA ILE A 713 -0.67 -7.95 -65.85
C ILE A 713 0.87 -7.96 -65.80
N ASP A 714 1.49 -8.46 -64.71
CA ASP A 714 2.22 -9.76 -64.67
C ASP A 714 2.78 -10.17 -63.30
N HIS A 715 2.97 -11.49 -63.15
CA HIS A 715 3.55 -12.28 -62.05
C HIS A 715 5.06 -11.96 -61.79
N THR A 716 5.77 -12.38 -60.73
CA THR A 716 6.26 -13.75 -60.42
C THR A 716 7.12 -13.79 -59.14
N TYR A 717 7.42 -15.02 -58.73
CA TYR A 717 8.14 -15.63 -57.59
C TYR A 717 9.65 -15.33 -57.38
N GLU A 718 10.16 -15.87 -56.25
CA GLU A 718 11.54 -16.36 -55.94
C GLU A 718 12.69 -15.35 -55.77
N GLN A 719 13.83 -15.63 -55.12
CA GLN A 719 14.34 -16.38 -53.95
C GLN A 719 15.88 -16.25 -54.04
N SER A 720 16.59 -16.38 -52.90
CA SER A 720 18.03 -16.74 -52.74
C SER A 720 19.16 -15.74 -53.01
N ASP A 721 19.95 -15.54 -51.94
CA ASP A 721 21.42 -15.62 -51.78
C ASP A 721 22.39 -15.01 -52.82
N GLU A 722 23.33 -14.17 -52.35
CA GLU A 722 24.76 -14.53 -52.24
C GLU A 722 25.64 -13.36 -51.71
N ASP A 723 26.65 -13.74 -50.92
CA ASP A 723 27.81 -12.96 -50.48
C ASP A 723 28.67 -12.49 -51.67
N THR A 724 29.28 -11.29 -51.60
CA THR A 724 30.76 -11.11 -51.55
C THR A 724 31.23 -9.64 -51.62
N SER A 725 32.15 -9.31 -50.71
CA SER A 725 33.35 -8.45 -50.82
C SER A 725 33.32 -7.04 -51.48
N GLY A 726 33.92 -6.08 -50.76
CA GLY A 726 34.95 -5.21 -51.36
C GLY A 726 34.76 -3.68 -51.27
N HIS A 727 35.57 -3.06 -50.41
CA HIS A 727 36.23 -1.75 -50.58
C HIS A 727 35.43 -0.45 -50.83
N LEU A 728 35.41 0.46 -49.84
CA LEU A 728 36.08 1.78 -49.81
C LEU A 728 35.49 2.74 -48.74
N ARG A 729 36.38 3.36 -47.95
CA ARG A 729 36.18 4.56 -47.10
C ARG A 729 36.15 5.84 -47.99
N PRO A 730 35.93 7.09 -47.50
CA PRO A 730 35.55 7.60 -46.15
C PRO A 730 34.50 8.76 -46.13
N SER A 731 34.28 9.32 -44.93
CA SER A 731 33.74 10.67 -44.59
C SER A 731 32.23 10.68 -44.30
N THR A 732 31.69 11.33 -43.26
CA THR A 732 32.13 12.42 -42.37
C THR A 732 31.48 12.22 -40.98
N ARG A 733 32.27 12.38 -39.91
CA ARG A 733 31.81 12.30 -38.51
C ARG A 733 31.55 13.72 -38.02
N ARG A 734 30.29 14.08 -37.76
CA ARG A 734 29.92 15.35 -37.09
C ARG A 734 30.34 15.30 -35.62
N GLY A 735 31.08 16.33 -35.20
CA GLY A 735 31.53 16.53 -33.84
C GLY A 735 30.43 17.01 -32.90
N TYR A 736 30.53 16.61 -31.63
CA TYR A 736 29.88 17.24 -30.50
C TYR A 736 30.91 18.08 -29.71
N PRO A 737 30.54 19.25 -29.18
CA PRO A 737 31.47 20.13 -28.50
C PRO A 737 31.81 19.63 -27.09
N ARG A 738 33.12 19.56 -26.82
CA ARG A 738 33.71 19.38 -25.49
C ARG A 738 33.48 20.65 -24.66
N ARG A 739 32.85 20.50 -23.51
CA ARG A 739 32.72 21.53 -22.47
C ARG A 739 34.00 21.51 -21.63
N SER A 740 34.78 22.59 -21.66
CA SER A 740 35.96 22.78 -20.80
C SER A 740 35.52 23.07 -19.37
N SER A 741 35.98 22.26 -18.43
CA SER A 741 35.92 22.54 -17.00
C SER A 741 37.34 22.74 -16.49
N ASN A 742 37.75 24.00 -16.34
CA ASN A 742 38.92 24.36 -15.54
C ASN A 742 38.55 24.20 -14.07
N GLY A 743 38.91 23.05 -13.49
CA GLY A 743 39.00 22.84 -12.05
C GLY A 743 40.37 22.24 -11.77
N SER A 744 41.17 22.93 -10.96
CA SER A 744 42.47 22.45 -10.49
C SER A 744 42.29 21.14 -9.70
N PRO A 745 43.12 20.10 -9.94
CA PRO A 745 43.00 18.84 -9.23
C PRO A 745 43.41 19.01 -7.78
N THR A 746 42.66 18.38 -6.88
CA THR A 746 43.02 18.34 -5.46
C THR A 746 44.08 17.28 -5.22
N ARG A 747 45.01 17.52 -4.28
CA ARG A 747 46.16 16.67 -3.92
C ARG A 747 45.82 15.20 -3.60
N ARG A 748 44.54 14.85 -3.42
CA ARG A 748 44.05 13.47 -3.24
C ARG A 748 43.91 12.70 -4.54
N ASP A 749 43.71 13.38 -5.65
CA ASP A 749 43.50 12.76 -6.96
C ASP A 749 44.83 12.30 -7.58
N GLU A 750 45.96 12.93 -7.22
CA GLU A 750 47.30 12.47 -7.57
C GLU A 750 47.73 11.21 -6.79
N GLU A 751 47.33 11.06 -5.52
CA GLU A 751 47.65 9.87 -4.71
C GLU A 751 46.94 8.61 -5.22
N LEU A 752 45.73 8.75 -5.77
CA LEU A 752 44.96 7.63 -6.35
C LEU A 752 45.44 7.24 -7.75
N ALA A 753 46.03 8.17 -8.50
CA ALA A 753 46.66 7.88 -9.78
C ALA A 753 48.00 7.13 -9.62
N ASN A 754 48.79 7.49 -8.61
CA ASN A 754 50.08 6.82 -8.35
C ASN A 754 49.92 5.40 -7.79
N MET A 755 48.85 5.09 -7.05
CA MET A 755 48.59 3.71 -6.58
C MET A 755 48.17 2.73 -7.68
N ARG A 756 47.77 3.21 -8.87
CA ARG A 756 47.42 2.33 -10.00
C ARG A 756 48.60 1.95 -10.89
N HIS A 757 49.76 2.60 -10.74
CA HIS A 757 50.98 2.26 -11.50
C HIS A 757 51.95 1.33 -10.76
N SER A 758 51.65 0.92 -9.53
CA SER A 758 52.48 -0.03 -8.76
C SER A 758 51.89 -1.45 -8.68
N ALA A 759 50.85 -1.73 -9.46
CA ALA A 759 50.27 -3.07 -9.60
C ALA A 759 50.00 -3.35 -11.09
N GLN A 760 51.09 -3.43 -11.85
CA GLN A 760 51.16 -4.07 -13.17
C GLN A 760 52.57 -4.62 -13.40
#